data_AF-A0A672FYS4-F1
#
_entry.id   AF-A0A672FYS4-F1
#
_cell.length_a   1.000
_cell.length_b   1.000
_cell.length_c   1.000
_cell.angle_alpha   90.00
_cell.angle_beta   90.00
_cell.angle_gamma   90.00
#
_symmetry.space_group_name_H-M   'P 1'
#
loop_
_entity.id
_entity.type
_entity.pdbx_description
1 polymer ?
#
loop_
_entity_poly.entity_id
_entity_poly.type
_entity_poly.pdbx_seq_one_letter_code
_entity_poly.pdbx_strand_id
1 'polypeptide(L)'
;FSCLSSFQLCLICILTVSINKLTSHYITTCGSLNSLPSCWLVKLCSGMIEAGRAYVSANKLFVNGIKDLSHQYFNLCFLLSLSFSVVPQILFDQAQRSIKQQLHTFIKEDVRKFKDTKKQFDRVREDMELAQVKNAQAPRNKVHEAEEATQALILSRKAFRHLALDYVLQINVLQAKKKFEILDAMLSFMRAQYTLFQQGFNILDEIDPYMKKLAAQLDQLVIDSAMEKRELEHKHALIQQRDFSYDDPKLEFNVDAPNGVVMEGYLFKRASNAFKTWNSLEFKNNNYMLVVEDLRLCSVKPCEDNERRFCFEVVSPTKSCMLQAESEKLRQAWIQAVQASIASAYKDITDHYYIERLDRTASPSTSSIDSASEPRERGERSDKGVRGGGESLLQRVQSLPGNELCSDCGQAAPCWASINLGVLLCIECSGIHRSLGVHFSKVRSLTLDSWEPELLKLMCELGNTVINHIYEGGCEELGAKKPGPSSSRQEKEAWIKSKYVEKRFLKKMSGSEALAEGERKSRPWTVKKCQRHSSSVRAPNKVRRKYHRYEPGSASPEESEESSSGEVEIEQEVSSDPEDPRELHPGALLHRSSRLHNLPLMAEALAHGADVHSASEEEEGKTPLIQAVAGGSLIACEFLLQNGADVNQRDMRGRGPLHHATYLGHTGQVCLFLKRGASQTEVDEQGHDPLSIAVQAANADIVTLLRLARMNEEMREAEAPLGQPGQYPSSSPTEQQYRKCIQEFICLNIEEC
;
A
#
# COMPACT_ATOMS: atom_id res chain seq x y z
N PHE A 1 -1.49 -12.73 -36.04
CA PHE A 1 -1.12 -14.13 -36.38
C PHE A 1 -0.17 -14.25 -37.58
N SER A 2 -0.25 -13.41 -38.62
CA SER A 2 0.60 -13.50 -39.82
C SER A 2 2.04 -12.94 -39.70
N CYS A 3 2.34 -12.07 -38.72
CA CYS A 3 3.72 -11.59 -38.48
C CYS A 3 4.55 -12.49 -37.54
N LEU A 4 3.91 -13.28 -36.67
CA LEU A 4 4.58 -14.20 -35.74
C LEU A 4 5.04 -15.49 -36.44
N SER A 5 4.31 -15.95 -37.46
CA SER A 5 4.68 -17.13 -38.26
C SER A 5 5.93 -16.89 -39.12
N SER A 6 6.12 -15.67 -39.64
CA SER A 6 7.30 -15.32 -40.44
C SER A 6 8.58 -15.31 -39.62
N PHE A 7 8.52 -14.90 -38.35
CA PHE A 7 9.67 -14.95 -37.44
C PHE A 7 10.02 -16.39 -37.02
N GLN A 8 9.03 -17.25 -36.78
CA GLN A 8 9.23 -18.67 -36.49
C GLN A 8 9.85 -19.43 -37.67
N LEU A 9 9.39 -19.19 -38.90
CA LEU A 9 9.99 -19.81 -40.09
C LEU A 9 11.42 -19.33 -40.34
N CYS A 10 11.72 -18.05 -40.07
CA CYS A 10 13.08 -17.54 -40.21
C CYS A 10 14.03 -18.13 -39.15
N LEU A 11 13.60 -18.22 -37.89
CA LEU A 11 14.43 -18.76 -36.80
C LEU A 11 14.66 -20.27 -36.94
N ILE A 12 13.62 -21.01 -37.34
CA ILE A 12 13.73 -22.46 -37.61
C ILE A 12 14.60 -22.70 -38.84
N CYS A 13 14.48 -21.91 -39.92
CA CYS A 13 15.37 -22.02 -41.08
C CYS A 13 16.83 -21.66 -40.73
N ILE A 14 17.08 -20.61 -39.94
CA ILE A 14 18.43 -20.22 -39.52
C ILE A 14 19.06 -21.30 -38.63
N LEU A 15 18.30 -21.91 -37.72
CA LEU A 15 18.79 -23.00 -36.86
C LEU A 15 19.01 -24.29 -37.65
N THR A 16 18.10 -24.65 -38.58
CA THR A 16 18.21 -25.89 -39.37
C THR A 16 19.32 -25.81 -40.42
N VAL A 17 19.51 -24.64 -41.06
CA VAL A 17 20.63 -24.39 -41.99
C VAL A 17 21.96 -24.32 -41.25
N SER A 18 21.99 -23.78 -40.02
CA SER A 18 23.19 -23.78 -39.18
C SER A 18 23.56 -25.20 -38.71
N ILE A 19 22.58 -26.02 -38.33
CA ILE A 19 22.79 -27.42 -37.92
C ILE A 19 23.29 -28.27 -39.09
N ASN A 20 22.74 -28.12 -40.30
CA ASN A 20 23.20 -28.86 -41.48
C ASN A 20 24.58 -28.43 -41.99
N LYS A 21 24.95 -27.14 -41.85
CA LYS A 21 26.32 -26.67 -42.10
C LYS A 21 27.30 -27.15 -41.01
N LEU A 22 26.87 -27.24 -39.75
CA LEU A 22 27.66 -27.76 -38.64
C LEU A 22 27.89 -29.27 -38.73
N THR A 23 26.92 -30.07 -39.18
CA THR A 23 27.10 -31.53 -39.34
C THR A 23 27.92 -31.91 -40.58
N SER A 24 27.80 -31.18 -41.70
CA SER A 24 28.54 -31.49 -42.93
C SER A 24 30.03 -31.11 -42.87
N HIS A 25 30.40 -30.06 -42.11
CA HIS A 25 31.79 -29.59 -42.02
C HIS A 25 32.62 -30.26 -40.90
N TYR A 26 31.98 -30.93 -39.94
CA TYR A 26 32.63 -31.51 -38.74
C TYR A 26 33.10 -32.97 -38.90
N ILE A 27 32.66 -33.68 -39.93
CA ILE A 27 33.04 -35.09 -40.13
C ILE A 27 34.48 -35.21 -40.67
N THR A 28 35.04 -34.15 -41.26
CA THR A 28 36.34 -34.20 -41.95
C THR A 28 37.52 -33.57 -41.18
N THR A 29 37.28 -32.90 -40.05
CA THR A 29 38.33 -32.12 -39.34
C THR A 29 38.40 -32.45 -37.85
N CYS A 30 38.78 -33.69 -37.52
CA CYS A 30 39.03 -34.15 -36.15
C CYS A 30 40.32 -33.56 -35.51
N GLY A 31 40.92 -32.52 -36.11
CA GLY A 31 42.23 -31.96 -35.72
C GLY A 31 42.22 -30.77 -34.77
N SER A 32 41.06 -30.14 -34.48
CA SER A 32 41.01 -28.96 -33.60
C SER A 32 39.93 -29.07 -32.51
N LEU A 33 40.25 -29.82 -31.45
CA LEU A 33 39.43 -29.96 -30.23
C LEU A 33 39.35 -28.68 -29.36
N ASN A 34 39.89 -27.54 -29.83
CA ASN A 34 39.89 -26.27 -29.08
C ASN A 34 38.62 -25.44 -29.26
N SER A 35 37.72 -25.80 -30.18
CA SER A 35 36.43 -25.12 -30.38
C SER A 35 35.27 -26.10 -30.24
N LEU A 36 35.05 -26.65 -29.04
CA LEU A 36 33.85 -27.46 -28.80
C LEU A 36 32.59 -26.60 -29.00
N PRO A 37 31.71 -26.91 -29.97
CA PRO A 37 30.45 -26.19 -30.19
C PRO A 37 29.56 -26.15 -28.94
N SER A 38 29.74 -27.11 -28.02
CA SER A 38 29.01 -27.20 -26.77
C SER A 38 29.27 -26.05 -25.81
N CYS A 39 30.50 -25.49 -25.75
CA CYS A 39 30.79 -24.34 -24.90
C CYS A 39 30.14 -23.05 -25.44
N TRP A 40 30.06 -22.91 -26.75
CA TRP A 40 29.34 -21.82 -27.40
C TRP A 40 27.83 -21.95 -27.21
N LEU A 41 27.29 -23.17 -27.30
CA LEU A 41 25.87 -23.46 -27.06
C LEU A 41 25.44 -23.11 -25.63
N VAL A 42 26.26 -23.43 -24.63
CA VAL A 42 26.00 -23.07 -23.22
C VAL A 42 25.98 -21.55 -23.02
N LYS A 43 26.88 -20.81 -23.68
CA LYS A 43 26.88 -19.34 -23.64
C LYS A 43 25.62 -18.75 -24.29
N LEU A 44 25.23 -19.24 -25.46
CA LEU A 44 24.00 -18.80 -26.12
C LEU A 44 22.75 -19.12 -25.29
N CYS A 45 22.68 -20.31 -24.70
CA CYS A 45 21.59 -20.70 -23.81
C CYS A 45 21.52 -19.78 -22.59
N SER A 46 22.66 -19.43 -21.99
CA SER A 46 22.70 -18.50 -20.86
C SER A 46 22.19 -17.10 -21.25
N GLY A 47 22.62 -16.57 -22.40
CA GLY A 47 22.11 -15.29 -22.90
C GLY A 47 20.62 -15.31 -23.25
N MET A 48 20.11 -16.41 -23.81
CA MET A 48 18.68 -16.61 -24.05
C MET A 48 17.87 -16.61 -22.75
N ILE A 49 18.36 -17.28 -21.70
CA ILE A 49 17.71 -17.32 -20.39
C ILE A 49 17.71 -15.94 -19.73
N GLU A 50 18.82 -15.21 -19.80
CA GLU A 50 18.91 -13.84 -19.25
C GLU A 50 17.95 -12.87 -19.94
N ALA A 51 17.90 -12.89 -21.27
CA ALA A 51 16.93 -12.11 -22.03
C ALA A 51 15.49 -12.52 -21.71
N GLY A 52 15.24 -13.82 -21.54
CA GLY A 52 13.94 -14.36 -21.12
C GLY A 52 13.48 -13.85 -19.76
N ARG A 53 14.37 -13.86 -18.75
CA ARG A 53 14.06 -13.30 -17.42
C ARG A 53 13.78 -11.80 -17.46
N ALA A 54 14.58 -11.05 -18.23
CA ALA A 54 14.35 -9.61 -18.40
C ALA A 54 12.97 -9.33 -19.03
N TYR A 55 12.58 -10.11 -20.05
CA TYR A 55 11.26 -10.03 -20.66
C TYR A 55 10.13 -10.33 -19.68
N VAL A 56 10.23 -11.41 -18.89
CA VAL A 56 9.22 -11.77 -17.88
C VAL A 56 9.09 -10.66 -16.83
N SER A 57 10.22 -10.09 -16.38
CA SER A 57 10.21 -8.98 -15.41
C SER A 57 9.54 -7.73 -15.99
N ALA A 58 9.84 -7.36 -17.23
CA ALA A 58 9.22 -6.21 -17.89
C ALA A 58 7.71 -6.40 -18.08
N ASN A 59 7.29 -7.60 -18.49
CA ASN A 59 5.87 -7.95 -18.61
C ASN A 59 5.13 -7.89 -17.28
N LYS A 60 5.74 -8.38 -16.19
CA LYS A 60 5.14 -8.32 -14.86
C LYS A 60 4.89 -6.87 -14.44
N LEU A 61 5.85 -5.98 -14.67
CA LEU A 61 5.70 -4.55 -14.41
C LEU A 61 4.60 -3.92 -15.29
N PHE A 62 4.54 -4.28 -16.57
CA PHE A 62 3.50 -3.80 -17.48
C PHE A 62 2.09 -4.22 -17.03
N VAL A 63 1.89 -5.48 -16.67
CA VAL A 63 0.60 -5.99 -16.18
C VAL A 63 0.22 -5.32 -14.86
N ASN A 64 1.18 -5.11 -13.95
CA ASN A 64 0.93 -4.38 -12.71
C ASN A 64 0.51 -2.93 -12.99
N GLY A 65 1.19 -2.22 -13.89
CA GLY A 65 0.80 -0.86 -14.27
C GLY A 65 -0.62 -0.80 -14.86
N ILE A 66 -1.03 -1.78 -15.66
CA ILE A 66 -2.43 -1.88 -16.14
C ILE A 66 -3.39 -2.12 -14.98
N LYS A 67 -3.04 -2.97 -14.02
CA LYS A 67 -3.86 -3.25 -12.84
C LYS A 67 -4.06 -1.99 -11.99
N ASP A 68 -3.02 -1.20 -11.80
CA ASP A 68 -3.07 0.04 -11.02
C ASP A 68 -3.93 1.11 -11.72
N LEU A 69 -3.91 1.17 -13.06
CA LEU A 69 -4.76 2.06 -13.86
C LEU A 69 -6.25 1.63 -13.88
N SER A 70 -6.56 0.38 -13.55
CA SER A 70 -7.89 -0.20 -13.75
C SER A 70 -8.35 -1.02 -12.54
N HIS A 71 -9.01 -0.36 -11.59
CA HIS A 71 -9.72 -1.04 -10.50
C HIS A 71 -10.97 -1.83 -10.98
N GLN A 72 -11.47 -1.60 -12.20
CA GLN A 72 -12.72 -2.22 -12.70
C GLN A 72 -12.52 -3.51 -13.53
N TYR A 73 -11.34 -3.80 -14.09
CA TYR A 73 -11.11 -4.97 -14.96
C TYR A 73 -10.21 -6.06 -14.33
N PHE A 74 -10.42 -6.35 -13.05
CA PHE A 74 -9.63 -7.30 -12.25
C PHE A 74 -9.48 -8.70 -12.89
N ASN A 75 -10.55 -9.23 -13.49
CA ASN A 75 -10.54 -10.57 -14.09
C ASN A 75 -9.68 -10.68 -15.36
N LEU A 76 -9.62 -9.62 -16.18
CA LEU A 76 -8.77 -9.60 -17.37
C LEU A 76 -7.29 -9.50 -17.00
N CYS A 77 -6.96 -8.67 -16.00
CA CYS A 77 -5.60 -8.55 -15.48
C CYS A 77 -5.11 -9.85 -14.82
N PHE A 78 -5.97 -10.56 -14.08
CA PHE A 78 -5.61 -11.83 -13.45
C PHE A 78 -5.26 -12.90 -14.51
N LEU A 79 -6.06 -13.03 -15.57
CA LEU A 79 -5.81 -14.02 -16.63
C LEU A 79 -4.61 -13.65 -17.52
N LEU A 80 -4.38 -12.36 -17.78
CA LEU A 80 -3.14 -11.86 -18.42
C LEU A 80 -1.91 -12.12 -17.54
N SER A 81 -2.03 -11.96 -16.22
CA SER A 81 -0.93 -12.22 -15.29
C SER A 81 -0.53 -13.70 -15.25
N LEU A 82 -1.48 -14.64 -15.30
CA LEU A 82 -1.18 -16.07 -15.36
C LEU A 82 -0.50 -16.46 -16.69
N SER A 83 -1.00 -15.97 -17.81
CA SER A 83 -0.53 -16.34 -19.16
C SER A 83 0.89 -15.84 -19.47
N PHE A 84 1.25 -14.64 -19.02
CA PHE A 84 2.54 -14.03 -19.38
C PHE A 84 3.64 -14.19 -18.32
N SER A 85 3.30 -14.51 -17.07
CA SER A 85 4.28 -14.57 -15.97
C SER A 85 4.71 -15.98 -15.61
N VAL A 86 3.75 -16.91 -15.48
CA VAL A 86 4.00 -18.25 -14.92
C VAL A 86 4.51 -19.23 -15.98
N VAL A 87 3.93 -19.16 -17.18
CA VAL A 87 4.17 -20.15 -18.25
C VAL A 87 5.59 -20.05 -18.82
N PRO A 88 6.14 -18.85 -19.14
CA PRO A 88 7.53 -18.72 -19.61
C PRO A 88 8.58 -19.08 -18.55
N GLN A 89 8.29 -18.89 -17.27
CA GLN A 89 9.25 -19.14 -16.19
C GLN A 89 9.57 -20.64 -16.06
N ILE A 90 8.57 -21.51 -16.23
CA ILE A 90 8.73 -22.96 -16.28
C ILE A 90 9.65 -23.38 -17.46
N LEU A 91 9.50 -22.74 -18.62
CA LEU A 91 10.35 -23.00 -19.79
C LEU A 91 11.81 -22.61 -19.52
N PHE A 92 12.06 -21.44 -18.94
CA PHE A 92 13.42 -20.97 -18.67
C PHE A 92 14.11 -21.79 -17.59
N ASP A 93 13.38 -22.22 -16.55
CA ASP A 93 13.89 -23.15 -15.55
C ASP A 93 14.21 -24.52 -16.14
N GLN A 94 13.35 -25.03 -17.02
CA GLN A 94 13.60 -26.29 -17.70
C GLN A 94 14.75 -26.19 -18.70
N ALA A 95 14.90 -25.07 -19.41
CA ALA A 95 16.04 -24.80 -20.30
C ALA A 95 17.36 -24.67 -19.52
N GLN A 96 17.32 -24.07 -18.33
CA GLN A 96 18.45 -23.98 -17.43
C GLN A 96 18.86 -25.38 -16.92
N ARG A 97 17.90 -26.22 -16.52
CA ARG A 97 18.18 -27.57 -16.04
C ARG A 97 18.63 -28.52 -17.15
N SER A 98 17.97 -28.54 -18.30
CA SER A 98 18.31 -29.48 -19.38
C SER A 98 19.54 -29.05 -20.17
N ILE A 99 19.61 -27.81 -20.66
CA ILE A 99 20.70 -27.39 -21.55
C ILE A 99 21.92 -26.95 -20.74
N LYS A 100 21.75 -26.08 -19.73
CA LYS A 100 22.90 -25.56 -18.98
C LYS A 100 23.49 -26.64 -18.08
N GLN A 101 22.70 -27.33 -17.26
CA GLN A 101 23.24 -28.33 -16.33
C GLN A 101 23.86 -29.54 -17.05
N GLN A 102 23.14 -30.19 -17.98
CA GLN A 102 23.63 -31.42 -18.63
C GLN A 102 24.88 -31.15 -19.48
N LEU A 103 24.87 -30.12 -20.33
CA LEU A 103 26.04 -29.80 -21.15
C LEU A 103 27.20 -29.25 -20.33
N HIS A 104 26.95 -28.49 -19.27
CA HIS A 104 28.01 -28.01 -18.39
C HIS A 104 28.68 -29.16 -17.63
N THR A 105 27.91 -30.13 -17.13
CA THR A 105 28.46 -31.34 -16.48
C THR A 105 29.29 -32.17 -17.46
N PHE A 106 28.79 -32.39 -18.69
CA PHE A 106 29.56 -33.07 -19.74
C PHE A 106 30.89 -32.36 -20.05
N ILE A 107 30.89 -31.02 -20.14
CA ILE A 107 32.11 -30.24 -20.37
C ILE A 107 33.05 -30.29 -19.15
N LYS A 108 32.52 -30.17 -17.93
CA LYS A 108 33.32 -30.06 -16.72
C LYS A 108 33.93 -31.39 -16.29
N GLU A 109 33.24 -32.50 -16.53
CA GLU A 109 33.64 -33.82 -16.07
C GLU A 109 34.25 -34.66 -17.20
N ASP A 110 33.50 -34.94 -18.25
CA ASP A 110 33.94 -35.88 -19.30
C ASP A 110 35.00 -35.27 -20.21
N VAL A 111 34.81 -34.03 -20.68
CA VAL A 111 35.82 -33.34 -21.50
C VAL A 111 37.08 -33.02 -20.70
N ARG A 112 36.95 -32.70 -19.41
CA ARG A 112 38.12 -32.44 -18.54
C ARG A 112 38.94 -33.71 -18.31
N LYS A 113 38.30 -34.83 -17.97
CA LYS A 113 38.97 -36.14 -17.83
C LYS A 113 39.74 -36.51 -19.10
N PHE A 114 39.10 -36.36 -20.27
CA PHE A 114 39.77 -36.58 -21.54
C PHE A 114 41.00 -35.68 -21.74
N LYS A 115 40.90 -34.38 -21.43
CA LYS A 115 42.03 -33.43 -21.53
C LYS A 115 43.18 -33.80 -20.59
N ASP A 116 42.87 -34.21 -19.37
CA ASP A 116 43.88 -34.61 -18.38
C ASP A 116 44.60 -35.91 -18.82
N THR A 117 43.86 -36.92 -19.29
CA THR A 117 44.45 -38.15 -19.85
C THR A 117 45.29 -37.86 -21.09
N LYS A 118 44.83 -36.99 -21.99
CA LYS A 118 45.60 -36.55 -23.17
C LYS A 118 46.93 -35.92 -22.75
N LYS A 119 46.91 -34.99 -21.79
CA LYS A 119 48.11 -34.32 -21.29
C LYS A 119 49.11 -35.31 -20.69
N GLN A 120 48.64 -36.30 -19.94
CA GLN A 120 49.51 -37.33 -19.39
C GLN A 120 50.07 -38.23 -20.50
N PHE A 121 49.25 -38.60 -21.50
CA PHE A 121 49.69 -39.39 -22.65
C PHE A 121 50.79 -38.69 -23.45
N ASP A 122 50.60 -37.40 -23.77
CA ASP A 122 51.58 -36.60 -24.50
C ASP A 122 52.91 -36.51 -23.71
N ARG A 123 52.85 -36.36 -22.39
CA ARG A 123 54.04 -36.35 -21.51
C ARG A 123 54.79 -37.68 -21.54
N VAL A 124 54.09 -38.80 -21.36
CA VAL A 124 54.72 -40.13 -21.34
C VAL A 124 55.27 -40.51 -22.72
N ARG A 125 54.64 -40.02 -23.79
CA ARG A 125 55.17 -40.13 -25.14
C ARG A 125 56.52 -39.41 -25.28
N GLU A 126 56.61 -38.16 -24.85
CA GLU A 126 57.87 -37.39 -24.86
C GLU A 126 58.96 -38.08 -24.03
N ASP A 127 58.62 -38.57 -22.83
CA ASP A 127 59.55 -39.31 -21.95
C ASP A 127 60.05 -40.62 -22.61
N MET A 128 59.19 -41.32 -23.34
CA MET A 128 59.55 -42.53 -24.08
C MET A 128 60.47 -42.20 -25.27
N GLU A 129 60.18 -41.15 -26.03
CA GLU A 129 61.01 -40.69 -27.15
C GLU A 129 62.41 -40.28 -26.63
N LEU A 130 62.49 -39.56 -25.50
CA LEU A 130 63.76 -39.21 -24.84
C LEU A 130 64.53 -40.44 -24.35
N ALA A 131 63.86 -41.40 -23.72
CA ALA A 131 64.48 -42.65 -23.26
C ALA A 131 65.00 -43.48 -24.45
N GLN A 132 64.31 -43.46 -25.59
CA GLN A 132 64.73 -44.14 -26.81
C GLN A 132 66.00 -43.52 -27.40
N VAL A 133 66.09 -42.18 -27.44
CA VAL A 133 67.31 -41.48 -27.89
C VAL A 133 68.49 -41.77 -26.95
N LYS A 134 68.27 -41.70 -25.62
CA LYS A 134 69.32 -42.01 -24.62
C LYS A 134 69.83 -43.44 -24.75
N ASN A 135 68.94 -44.41 -24.97
CA ASN A 135 69.33 -45.80 -25.18
C ASN A 135 70.13 -45.97 -26.49
N ALA A 136 69.73 -45.30 -27.57
CA ALA A 136 70.45 -45.37 -28.85
C ALA A 136 71.85 -44.73 -28.81
N GLN A 137 72.05 -43.71 -27.96
CA GLN A 137 73.32 -43.01 -27.78
C GLN A 137 74.25 -43.64 -26.73
N ALA A 138 73.81 -44.69 -26.02
CA ALA A 138 74.59 -45.31 -24.96
C ALA A 138 75.89 -45.95 -25.50
N PRO A 139 77.06 -45.64 -24.92
CA PRO A 139 78.34 -46.08 -25.45
C PRO A 139 78.60 -47.57 -25.15
N ARG A 140 79.00 -48.34 -26.18
CA ARG A 140 79.16 -49.81 -26.11
C ARG A 140 80.24 -50.29 -25.13
N ASN A 141 81.19 -49.43 -24.76
CA ASN A 141 82.29 -49.74 -23.85
C ASN A 141 81.90 -49.62 -22.37
N LYS A 142 80.73 -49.07 -22.04
CA LYS A 142 80.21 -48.94 -20.67
C LYS A 142 78.93 -49.74 -20.51
N VAL A 143 79.09 -51.04 -20.28
CA VAL A 143 77.98 -52.01 -20.21
C VAL A 143 76.92 -51.61 -19.17
N HIS A 144 77.34 -51.12 -18.00
CA HIS A 144 76.42 -50.73 -16.92
C HIS A 144 75.52 -49.52 -17.29
N GLU A 145 76.07 -48.49 -17.94
CA GLU A 145 75.30 -47.32 -18.41
C GLU A 145 74.32 -47.72 -19.55
N ALA A 146 74.71 -48.67 -20.40
CA ALA A 146 73.84 -49.20 -21.46
C ALA A 146 72.69 -50.06 -20.91
N GLU A 147 72.93 -50.86 -19.86
CA GLU A 147 71.90 -51.63 -19.16
C GLU A 147 70.88 -50.72 -18.47
N GLU A 148 71.34 -49.66 -17.80
CA GLU A 148 70.46 -48.67 -17.15
C GLU A 148 69.57 -47.94 -18.18
N ALA A 149 70.15 -47.49 -19.30
CA ALA A 149 69.40 -46.85 -20.38
C ALA A 149 68.36 -47.80 -21.02
N THR A 150 68.69 -49.10 -21.11
CA THR A 150 67.78 -50.14 -21.61
C THR A 150 66.62 -50.36 -20.65
N GLN A 151 66.89 -50.43 -19.35
CA GLN A 151 65.86 -50.59 -18.33
C GLN A 151 64.93 -49.38 -18.27
N ALA A 152 65.46 -48.16 -18.36
CA ALA A 152 64.69 -46.93 -18.45
C ALA A 152 63.75 -46.93 -19.68
N LEU A 153 64.23 -47.37 -20.85
CA LEU A 153 63.41 -47.50 -22.06
C LEU A 153 62.28 -48.53 -21.89
N ILE A 154 62.55 -49.68 -21.27
CA ILE A 154 61.53 -50.71 -21.02
C ILE A 154 60.42 -50.17 -20.10
N LEU A 155 60.79 -49.43 -19.04
CA LEU A 155 59.84 -48.83 -18.10
C LEU A 155 58.98 -47.75 -18.79
N SER A 156 59.60 -46.80 -19.50
CA SER A 156 58.88 -45.76 -20.25
C SER A 156 57.96 -46.35 -21.34
N ARG A 157 58.39 -47.42 -22.02
CA ARG A 157 57.57 -48.12 -23.03
C ARG A 157 56.37 -48.84 -22.41
N LYS A 158 56.51 -49.43 -21.22
CA LYS A 158 55.37 -50.02 -20.47
C LYS A 158 54.38 -48.93 -20.06
N ALA A 159 54.86 -47.83 -19.48
CA ALA A 159 54.02 -46.70 -19.11
C ALA A 159 53.26 -46.12 -20.31
N PHE A 160 53.94 -45.94 -21.45
CA PHE A 160 53.32 -45.49 -22.69
C PHE A 160 52.19 -46.41 -23.16
N ARG A 161 52.40 -47.72 -23.15
CA ARG A 161 51.36 -48.69 -23.57
C ARG A 161 50.13 -48.65 -22.68
N HIS A 162 50.30 -48.58 -21.36
CA HIS A 162 49.17 -48.48 -20.43
C HIS A 162 48.38 -47.19 -20.69
N LEU A 163 49.07 -46.05 -20.77
CA LEU A 163 48.42 -44.76 -20.93
C LEU A 163 47.83 -44.54 -22.32
N ALA A 164 48.38 -45.20 -23.35
CA ALA A 164 47.79 -45.24 -24.69
C ALA A 164 46.43 -45.95 -24.70
N LEU A 165 46.30 -47.05 -23.97
CA LEU A 165 45.02 -47.77 -23.83
C LEU A 165 44.00 -46.90 -23.08
N ASP A 166 44.40 -46.24 -22.00
CA ASP A 166 43.54 -45.30 -21.26
C ASP A 166 43.09 -44.13 -22.15
N TYR A 167 43.99 -43.57 -22.96
CA TYR A 167 43.66 -42.49 -23.88
C TYR A 167 42.66 -42.94 -24.96
N VAL A 168 42.86 -44.11 -25.57
CA VAL A 168 41.93 -44.69 -26.55
C VAL A 168 40.56 -44.98 -25.92
N LEU A 169 40.53 -45.51 -24.70
CA LEU A 169 39.30 -45.73 -23.95
C LEU A 169 38.54 -44.41 -23.73
N GLN A 170 39.22 -43.36 -23.27
CA GLN A 170 38.60 -42.05 -23.05
C GLN A 170 38.06 -41.43 -24.35
N ILE A 171 38.75 -41.61 -25.50
CA ILE A 171 38.24 -41.19 -26.81
C ILE A 171 36.92 -41.90 -27.13
N ASN A 172 36.87 -43.23 -26.97
CA ASN A 172 35.69 -44.02 -27.30
C ASN A 172 34.50 -43.70 -26.39
N VAL A 173 34.75 -43.53 -25.09
CA VAL A 173 33.71 -43.12 -24.12
C VAL A 173 33.18 -41.73 -24.46
N LEU A 174 34.05 -40.77 -24.77
CA LEU A 174 33.64 -39.41 -25.11
C LEU A 174 32.82 -39.37 -26.41
N GLN A 175 33.20 -40.15 -27.43
CA GLN A 175 32.45 -40.28 -28.68
C GLN A 175 31.07 -40.91 -28.47
N ALA A 176 30.99 -41.96 -27.65
CA ALA A 176 29.73 -42.61 -27.31
C ALA A 176 28.78 -41.66 -26.55
N LYS A 177 29.30 -40.91 -25.57
CA LYS A 177 28.52 -39.98 -24.75
C LYS A 177 28.05 -38.74 -25.51
N LYS A 178 28.92 -38.12 -26.31
CA LYS A 178 28.64 -36.85 -27.00
C LYS A 178 27.31 -36.86 -27.76
N LYS A 179 26.99 -37.97 -28.44
CA LYS A 179 25.83 -38.02 -29.34
C LYS A 179 24.51 -38.02 -28.57
N PHE A 180 24.37 -38.84 -27.54
CA PHE A 180 23.10 -38.94 -26.83
C PHE A 180 22.89 -37.79 -25.84
N GLU A 181 23.95 -37.29 -25.18
CA GLU A 181 23.86 -36.15 -24.24
C GLU A 181 23.33 -34.87 -24.92
N ILE A 182 23.82 -34.58 -26.14
CA ILE A 182 23.35 -33.42 -26.90
C ILE A 182 21.89 -33.61 -27.36
N LEU A 183 21.55 -34.80 -27.83
CA LEU A 183 20.19 -35.11 -28.30
C LEU A 183 19.17 -35.09 -27.15
N ASP A 184 19.55 -35.59 -25.97
CA ASP A 184 18.69 -35.61 -24.79
C ASP A 184 18.41 -34.17 -24.28
N ALA A 185 19.44 -33.32 -24.23
CA ALA A 185 19.29 -31.91 -23.87
C ALA A 185 18.36 -31.16 -24.84
N MET A 186 18.51 -31.40 -26.15
CA MET A 186 17.66 -30.78 -27.17
C MET A 186 16.22 -31.31 -27.12
N LEU A 187 16.02 -32.61 -26.95
CA LEU A 187 14.70 -33.23 -26.84
C LEU A 187 13.95 -32.72 -25.61
N SER A 188 14.64 -32.62 -24.48
CA SER A 188 14.11 -32.05 -23.24
C SER A 188 13.67 -30.60 -23.41
N PHE A 189 14.45 -29.79 -24.11
CA PHE A 189 14.09 -28.41 -24.43
C PHE A 189 12.89 -28.31 -25.39
N MET A 190 12.84 -29.15 -26.43
CA MET A 190 11.70 -29.20 -27.36
C MET A 190 10.40 -29.59 -26.66
N ARG A 191 10.45 -30.54 -25.72
CA ARG A 191 9.29 -30.91 -24.89
C ARG A 191 8.82 -29.75 -24.03
N ALA A 192 9.74 -29.02 -23.42
CA ALA A 192 9.41 -27.84 -22.62
C ALA A 192 8.73 -26.74 -23.47
N GLN A 193 9.24 -26.50 -24.68
CA GLN A 193 8.59 -25.57 -25.62
C GLN A 193 7.19 -26.02 -26.01
N TYR A 194 7.01 -27.31 -26.30
CA TYR A 194 5.69 -27.85 -26.62
C TYR A 194 4.68 -27.61 -25.49
N THR A 195 5.06 -27.92 -24.23
CA THR A 195 4.21 -27.69 -23.07
C THR A 195 3.85 -26.21 -22.88
N LEU A 196 4.81 -25.31 -23.07
CA LEU A 196 4.59 -23.85 -23.01
C LEU A 196 3.48 -23.43 -23.99
N PHE A 197 3.63 -23.80 -25.26
CA PHE A 197 2.68 -23.40 -26.29
C PHE A 197 1.30 -24.03 -26.07
N GLN A 198 1.24 -25.28 -25.61
CA GLN A 198 -0.02 -25.93 -25.31
C GLN A 198 -0.77 -25.25 -24.15
N GLN A 199 -0.07 -24.94 -23.05
CA GLN A 199 -0.66 -24.23 -21.91
C GLN A 199 -1.09 -22.80 -22.29
N GLY A 200 -0.24 -22.08 -23.03
CA GLY A 200 -0.56 -20.74 -23.52
C GLY A 200 -1.77 -20.73 -24.46
N PHE A 201 -1.89 -21.72 -25.35
CA PHE A 201 -3.05 -21.84 -26.23
C PHE A 201 -4.35 -22.08 -25.45
N ASN A 202 -4.35 -23.01 -24.49
CA ASN A 202 -5.55 -23.33 -23.71
C ASN A 202 -6.06 -22.09 -22.95
N ILE A 203 -5.17 -21.31 -22.34
CA ILE A 203 -5.55 -20.07 -21.63
C ILE A 203 -6.11 -19.03 -22.60
N LEU A 204 -5.51 -18.86 -23.79
CA LEU A 204 -6.00 -17.91 -24.79
C LEU A 204 -7.38 -18.32 -25.33
N ASP A 205 -7.62 -19.61 -25.50
CA ASP A 205 -8.91 -20.16 -25.93
C ASP A 205 -10.01 -19.91 -24.88
N GLU A 206 -9.69 -20.06 -23.59
CA GLU A 206 -10.59 -19.71 -22.48
C GLU A 206 -10.94 -18.22 -22.42
N ILE A 207 -10.00 -17.34 -22.81
CA ILE A 207 -10.16 -15.87 -22.77
C ILE A 207 -10.89 -15.31 -24.00
N ASP A 208 -10.84 -16.00 -25.15
CA ASP A 208 -11.48 -15.56 -26.41
C ASP A 208 -12.94 -15.09 -26.27
N PRO A 209 -13.87 -15.81 -25.59
CA PRO A 209 -15.24 -15.34 -25.43
C PRO A 209 -15.34 -14.05 -24.61
N TYR A 210 -14.45 -13.85 -23.63
CA TYR A 210 -14.41 -12.61 -22.85
C TYR A 210 -13.93 -11.43 -23.71
N MET A 211 -12.89 -11.61 -24.53
CA MET A 211 -12.40 -10.56 -25.44
C MET A 211 -13.48 -10.13 -26.44
N LYS A 212 -14.25 -11.07 -26.98
CA LYS A 212 -15.39 -10.77 -27.87
C LYS A 212 -16.48 -9.98 -27.17
N LYS A 213 -16.81 -10.34 -25.91
CA LYS A 213 -17.79 -9.60 -25.11
C LYS A 213 -17.31 -8.18 -24.80
N LEU A 214 -16.04 -8.03 -24.42
CA LEU A 214 -15.46 -6.72 -24.13
C LEU A 214 -15.44 -5.82 -25.37
N ALA A 215 -15.11 -6.38 -26.55
CA ALA A 215 -15.17 -5.64 -27.81
C ALA A 215 -16.58 -5.10 -28.10
N ALA A 216 -17.61 -5.92 -27.93
CA ALA A 216 -18.99 -5.48 -28.11
C ALA A 216 -19.42 -4.42 -27.08
N GLN A 217 -18.97 -4.52 -25.82
CA GLN A 217 -19.21 -3.49 -24.80
C GLN A 217 -18.53 -2.17 -25.14
N LEU A 218 -17.30 -2.23 -25.67
CA LEU A 218 -16.57 -1.04 -26.09
C LEU A 218 -17.26 -0.34 -27.26
N ASP A 219 -17.72 -1.10 -28.26
CA ASP A 219 -18.47 -0.56 -29.39
C ASP A 219 -19.74 0.17 -28.91
N GLN A 220 -20.46 -0.41 -27.95
CA GLN A 220 -21.64 0.23 -27.37
C GLN A 220 -21.30 1.51 -26.61
N LEU A 221 -20.26 1.50 -25.76
CA LEU A 221 -19.83 2.68 -25.00
C LEU A 221 -19.39 3.84 -25.92
N VAL A 222 -18.76 3.52 -27.04
CA VAL A 222 -18.39 4.53 -28.04
C VAL A 222 -19.64 5.17 -28.66
N ILE A 223 -20.68 4.39 -28.96
CA ILE A 223 -21.95 4.91 -29.47
C ILE A 223 -22.63 5.79 -28.41
N ASP A 224 -22.72 5.31 -27.17
CA ASP A 224 -23.38 6.02 -26.07
C ASP A 224 -22.68 7.35 -25.77
N SER A 225 -21.34 7.35 -25.71
CA SER A 225 -20.54 8.56 -25.51
C SER A 225 -20.72 9.57 -26.65
N ALA A 226 -20.83 9.11 -27.90
CA ALA A 226 -21.09 9.99 -29.04
C ALA A 226 -22.50 10.61 -28.97
N MET A 227 -23.51 9.86 -28.53
CA MET A 227 -24.85 10.38 -28.33
C MET A 227 -24.91 11.41 -27.20
N GLU A 228 -24.31 11.11 -26.05
CA GLU A 228 -24.25 12.01 -24.90
C GLU A 228 -23.52 13.31 -25.25
N LYS A 229 -22.38 13.21 -25.94
CA LYS A 229 -21.65 14.39 -26.45
C LYS A 229 -22.54 15.26 -27.32
N ARG A 230 -23.27 14.67 -28.27
CA ARG A 230 -24.17 15.42 -29.16
C ARG A 230 -25.31 16.10 -28.39
N GLU A 231 -25.85 15.44 -27.37
CA GLU A 231 -26.87 16.02 -26.50
C GLU A 231 -26.31 17.20 -25.68
N LEU A 232 -25.11 17.06 -25.12
CA LEU A 232 -24.43 18.12 -24.38
C LEU A 232 -24.10 19.32 -25.27
N GLU A 233 -23.63 19.08 -26.50
CA GLU A 233 -23.39 20.13 -27.49
C GLU A 233 -24.68 20.87 -27.84
N HIS A 234 -25.80 20.15 -27.98
CA HIS A 234 -27.10 20.76 -28.22
C HIS A 234 -27.57 21.61 -27.03
N LYS A 235 -27.47 21.09 -25.80
CA LYS A 235 -27.77 21.83 -24.57
C LYS A 235 -26.91 23.09 -24.44
N HIS A 236 -25.61 22.97 -24.72
CA HIS A 236 -24.67 24.08 -24.69
C HIS A 236 -25.06 25.17 -25.69
N ALA A 237 -25.40 24.80 -26.93
CA ALA A 237 -25.88 25.75 -27.95
C ALA A 237 -27.17 26.46 -27.52
N LEU A 238 -28.12 25.76 -26.88
CA LEU A 238 -29.34 26.36 -26.36
C LEU A 238 -29.09 27.35 -25.22
N ILE A 239 -28.16 27.03 -24.31
CA ILE A 239 -27.76 27.92 -23.20
C ILE A 239 -27.08 29.17 -23.77
N GLN A 240 -26.14 29.02 -24.70
CA GLN A 240 -25.50 30.15 -25.39
C GLN A 240 -26.54 31.07 -26.06
N GLN A 241 -27.55 30.52 -26.74
CA GLN A 241 -28.61 31.34 -27.34
C GLN A 241 -29.46 32.09 -26.31
N ARG A 242 -29.66 31.53 -25.11
CA ARG A 242 -30.44 32.16 -24.04
C ARG A 242 -29.65 33.23 -23.28
N ASP A 243 -28.42 32.94 -22.87
CA ASP A 243 -27.64 33.80 -21.97
C ASP A 243 -27.11 35.07 -22.66
N PHE A 244 -26.84 35.04 -23.98
CA PHE A 244 -26.46 36.26 -24.72
C PHE A 244 -27.63 37.24 -24.99
N SER A 245 -28.86 36.88 -24.64
CA SER A 245 -30.04 37.75 -24.81
C SER A 245 -30.48 38.50 -23.54
N TYR A 246 -29.88 38.20 -22.38
CA TYR A 246 -30.21 38.83 -21.10
C TYR A 246 -28.94 39.15 -20.30
N ASP A 247 -28.53 40.42 -20.29
CA ASP A 247 -27.51 40.96 -19.37
C ASP A 247 -28.00 41.09 -17.91
N ASP A 248 -29.22 40.65 -17.61
CA ASP A 248 -29.84 40.76 -16.29
C ASP A 248 -30.06 39.34 -15.75
N PRO A 249 -29.28 38.88 -14.74
CA PRO A 249 -29.49 37.57 -14.15
C PRO A 249 -30.94 37.48 -13.68
N LYS A 250 -31.69 36.50 -14.20
CA LYS A 250 -33.05 36.22 -13.75
C LYS A 250 -33.00 35.90 -12.26
N LEU A 251 -33.31 36.88 -11.43
CA LEU A 251 -33.63 36.65 -10.03
C LEU A 251 -34.93 35.85 -9.99
N GLU A 252 -34.83 34.53 -9.85
CA GLU A 252 -35.96 33.71 -9.41
C GLU A 252 -36.18 33.97 -7.91
N PHE A 253 -36.86 35.08 -7.63
CA PHE A 253 -37.34 35.43 -6.30
C PHE A 253 -38.68 34.72 -6.09
N ASN A 254 -38.68 33.61 -5.35
CA ASN A 254 -39.91 32.93 -4.97
C ASN A 254 -40.20 33.18 -3.48
N VAL A 255 -41.14 34.10 -3.22
CA VAL A 255 -41.59 34.47 -1.86
C VAL A 255 -42.36 33.33 -1.20
N ASP A 256 -42.91 32.40 -1.99
CA ASP A 256 -43.82 31.35 -1.54
C ASP A 256 -43.16 29.96 -1.49
N ALA A 257 -41.82 29.88 -1.52
CA ALA A 257 -41.12 28.61 -1.37
C ALA A 257 -41.36 28.04 0.05
N PRO A 258 -41.80 26.77 0.19
CA PRO A 258 -42.26 26.20 1.46
C PRO A 258 -41.20 26.12 2.56
N ASN A 259 -39.93 26.42 2.26
CA ASN A 259 -38.79 26.37 3.19
C ASN A 259 -38.21 27.77 3.52
N GLY A 260 -38.94 28.85 3.26
CA GLY A 260 -38.45 30.23 3.45
C GLY A 260 -37.69 30.80 2.24
N VAL A 261 -37.43 32.11 2.27
CA VAL A 261 -36.92 32.90 1.13
C VAL A 261 -35.49 32.50 0.77
N VAL A 262 -35.28 31.63 -0.24
CA VAL A 262 -33.93 31.20 -0.67
C VAL A 262 -33.35 32.20 -1.68
N MET A 263 -32.30 32.91 -1.27
CA MET A 263 -31.46 33.71 -2.18
C MET A 263 -30.01 33.25 -2.08
N GLU A 264 -29.41 32.89 -3.22
CA GLU A 264 -28.01 32.50 -3.33
C GLU A 264 -27.30 33.40 -4.35
N GLY A 265 -26.07 33.82 -4.03
CA GLY A 265 -25.26 34.62 -4.95
C GLY A 265 -24.02 35.23 -4.30
N TYR A 266 -23.19 35.87 -5.12
CA TYR A 266 -21.95 36.49 -4.69
C TYR A 266 -22.18 37.89 -4.12
N LEU A 267 -21.54 38.19 -2.98
CA LEU A 267 -21.46 39.52 -2.40
C LEU A 267 -20.04 39.80 -1.93
N PHE A 268 -19.63 41.06 -2.00
CA PHE A 268 -18.37 41.48 -1.39
C PHE A 268 -18.61 41.85 0.08
N LYS A 269 -17.84 41.25 0.99
CA LYS A 269 -17.88 41.55 2.43
C LYS A 269 -16.66 42.38 2.83
N ARG A 270 -16.90 43.44 3.61
CA ARG A 270 -15.81 44.22 4.22
C ARG A 270 -15.29 43.52 5.47
N ALA A 271 -13.97 43.35 5.55
CA ALA A 271 -13.29 42.87 6.73
C ALA A 271 -13.42 43.88 7.89
N SER A 272 -13.56 43.38 9.12
CA SER A 272 -13.65 44.20 10.34
C SER A 272 -12.28 44.60 10.90
N ASN A 273 -11.19 44.24 10.21
CA ASN A 273 -9.82 44.59 10.61
C ASN A 273 -9.49 46.06 10.28
N ALA A 274 -8.41 46.59 10.87
CA ALA A 274 -7.99 47.98 10.66
C ALA A 274 -7.72 48.32 9.18
N PHE A 275 -7.43 47.31 8.35
CA PHE A 275 -7.11 47.46 6.93
C PHE A 275 -8.33 47.41 5.98
N LYS A 276 -9.57 47.27 6.50
CA LYS A 276 -10.86 47.40 5.76
C LYS A 276 -10.88 46.78 4.34
N THR A 277 -10.33 45.58 4.19
CA THR A 277 -10.27 44.89 2.88
C THR A 277 -11.63 44.32 2.47
N TRP A 278 -11.85 44.12 1.17
CA TRP A 278 -13.11 43.59 0.63
C TRP A 278 -12.87 42.26 -0.06
N ASN A 279 -13.62 41.23 0.33
CA ASN A 279 -13.50 39.87 -0.21
C ASN A 279 -14.83 39.43 -0.84
N SER A 280 -14.77 38.89 -2.05
CA SER A 280 -15.94 38.25 -2.67
C SER A 280 -16.19 36.91 -1.98
N LEU A 281 -17.41 36.69 -1.53
CA LEU A 281 -17.85 35.46 -0.89
C LEU A 281 -19.21 35.06 -1.46
N GLU A 282 -19.44 33.75 -1.57
CA GLU A 282 -20.75 33.19 -1.92
C GLU A 282 -21.63 33.17 -0.66
N PHE A 283 -22.83 33.76 -0.75
CA PHE A 283 -23.82 33.76 0.32
C PHE A 283 -24.99 32.85 -0.05
N LYS A 284 -25.38 31.99 0.90
CA LYS A 284 -26.54 31.10 0.80
C LYS A 284 -27.41 31.22 2.05
N ASN A 285 -28.70 30.97 1.89
CA ASN A 285 -29.74 31.14 2.92
C ASN A 285 -29.45 30.39 4.25
N ASN A 286 -28.69 29.30 4.20
CA ASN A 286 -28.33 28.53 5.41
C ASN A 286 -27.10 29.06 6.17
N ASN A 287 -26.47 30.15 5.70
CA ASN A 287 -25.24 30.70 6.29
C ASN A 287 -25.42 32.03 7.04
N TYR A 288 -26.64 32.46 7.39
CA TYR A 288 -26.80 33.58 8.32
C TYR A 288 -26.18 33.29 9.71
N MET A 289 -26.06 32.00 10.05
CA MET A 289 -25.33 31.44 11.19
C MET A 289 -23.83 31.79 11.24
N LEU A 290 -23.21 32.21 10.13
CA LEU A 290 -21.78 32.57 10.08
C LEU A 290 -21.51 34.07 10.29
N VAL A 291 -22.55 34.89 10.41
CA VAL A 291 -22.40 36.34 10.65
C VAL A 291 -23.14 36.80 11.91
N VAL A 292 -24.29 36.22 12.27
CA VAL A 292 -25.04 36.64 13.47
C VAL A 292 -25.73 35.48 14.18
N GLU A 293 -25.61 35.43 15.52
CA GLU A 293 -26.15 34.39 16.40
C GLU A 293 -27.70 34.34 16.45
N ASP A 294 -28.36 35.45 16.11
CA ASP A 294 -29.82 35.55 16.10
C ASP A 294 -30.28 36.61 15.07
N LEU A 295 -30.91 36.18 13.97
CA LEU A 295 -31.46 37.10 12.96
C LEU A 295 -32.53 38.04 13.52
N ARG A 296 -33.23 37.66 14.60
CA ARG A 296 -34.32 38.47 15.18
C ARG A 296 -33.80 39.83 15.64
N LEU A 297 -32.57 39.86 16.13
CA LEU A 297 -31.93 41.07 16.64
C LEU A 297 -31.19 41.87 15.55
N CYS A 298 -31.29 41.44 14.30
CA CYS A 298 -30.65 42.12 13.17
C CYS A 298 -31.55 43.21 12.59
N SER A 299 -30.90 44.25 12.06
CA SER A 299 -31.52 45.19 11.12
C SER A 299 -30.64 45.32 9.88
N VAL A 300 -31.25 45.51 8.72
CA VAL A 300 -30.53 45.78 7.48
C VAL A 300 -30.81 47.19 7.02
N LYS A 301 -29.76 47.93 6.68
CA LYS A 301 -29.84 49.34 6.26
C LYS A 301 -29.07 49.56 4.98
N PRO A 302 -29.62 50.33 4.03
CA PRO A 302 -28.84 50.82 2.89
C PRO A 302 -27.76 51.79 3.39
N CYS A 303 -26.55 51.73 2.84
CA CYS A 303 -25.48 52.69 3.15
C CYS A 303 -25.32 53.66 1.98
N GLU A 304 -25.74 54.91 2.15
CA GLU A 304 -25.60 55.96 1.12
C GLU A 304 -24.28 56.73 1.25
N ASP A 305 -23.70 56.81 2.47
CA ASP A 305 -22.52 57.63 2.79
C ASP A 305 -21.16 56.90 2.69
N ASN A 306 -21.09 55.75 2.02
CA ASN A 306 -19.85 54.94 1.92
C ASN A 306 -19.18 55.09 0.55
N GLU A 307 -17.85 54.93 0.48
CA GLU A 307 -17.05 55.17 -0.74
C GLU A 307 -17.38 54.24 -1.92
N ARG A 308 -18.03 53.08 -1.68
CA ARG A 308 -18.37 52.09 -2.72
C ARG A 308 -19.87 52.05 -3.00
N ARG A 309 -20.22 51.92 -4.29
CA ARG A 309 -21.60 51.80 -4.77
C ARG A 309 -22.22 50.46 -4.35
N PHE A 310 -23.54 50.47 -4.17
CA PHE A 310 -24.38 49.31 -3.90
C PHE A 310 -24.11 48.58 -2.58
N CYS A 311 -23.64 49.31 -1.57
CA CYS A 311 -23.42 48.79 -0.24
C CYS A 311 -24.69 48.77 0.61
N PHE A 312 -24.77 47.78 1.49
CA PHE A 312 -25.75 47.68 2.56
C PHE A 312 -25.11 47.07 3.80
N GLU A 313 -25.65 47.38 4.97
CA GLU A 313 -25.11 46.95 6.25
C GLU A 313 -26.14 46.14 7.02
N VAL A 314 -25.70 44.99 7.53
CA VAL A 314 -26.47 44.15 8.44
C VAL A 314 -25.90 44.36 9.84
N VAL A 315 -26.69 44.98 10.70
CA VAL A 315 -26.33 45.37 12.06
C VAL A 315 -26.98 44.41 13.04
N SER A 316 -26.18 43.80 13.91
CA SER A 316 -26.62 43.05 15.08
C SER A 316 -26.16 43.75 16.37
N PRO A 317 -26.64 43.34 17.57
CA PRO A 317 -26.26 43.99 18.82
C PRO A 317 -24.75 43.93 19.12
N THR A 318 -24.05 42.92 18.61
CA THR A 318 -22.63 42.68 18.89
C THR A 318 -21.71 42.92 17.70
N LYS A 319 -22.25 42.95 16.47
CA LYS A 319 -21.46 43.05 15.24
C LYS A 319 -22.18 43.88 14.18
N SER A 320 -21.39 44.53 13.32
CA SER A 320 -21.91 45.10 12.08
C SER A 320 -21.15 44.56 10.89
N CYS A 321 -21.88 44.14 9.86
CA CYS A 321 -21.34 43.54 8.64
C CYS A 321 -21.73 44.37 7.42
N MET A 322 -20.73 44.89 6.71
CA MET A 322 -20.93 45.66 5.49
C MET A 322 -20.76 44.76 4.26
N LEU A 323 -21.77 44.76 3.40
CA LEU A 323 -21.87 43.95 2.20
C LEU A 323 -22.07 44.85 0.97
N GLN A 324 -21.63 44.39 -0.19
CA GLN A 324 -21.77 45.09 -1.46
C GLN A 324 -22.28 44.14 -2.55
N ALA A 325 -23.33 44.57 -3.24
CA ALA A 325 -23.89 43.88 -4.41
C ALA A 325 -23.34 44.46 -5.72
N GLU A 326 -23.55 43.75 -6.83
CA GLU A 326 -23.02 44.15 -8.15
C GLU A 326 -23.90 45.17 -8.87
N SER A 327 -25.20 45.20 -8.57
CA SER A 327 -26.16 46.14 -9.15
C SER A 327 -27.14 46.68 -8.10
N GLU A 328 -27.76 47.82 -8.39
CA GLU A 328 -28.79 48.40 -7.51
C GLU A 328 -30.00 47.47 -7.36
N LYS A 329 -30.37 46.77 -8.43
CA LYS A 329 -31.45 45.77 -8.43
C LYS A 329 -31.11 44.59 -7.51
N LEU A 330 -29.88 44.07 -7.60
CA LEU A 330 -29.41 43.01 -6.70
C LEU A 330 -29.32 43.48 -5.25
N ARG A 331 -28.87 44.71 -5.01
CA ARG A 331 -28.82 45.30 -3.66
C ARG A 331 -30.21 45.35 -3.02
N GLN A 332 -31.21 45.85 -3.77
CA GLN A 332 -32.58 45.92 -3.28
C GLN A 332 -33.15 44.52 -3.02
N ALA A 333 -32.91 43.56 -3.91
CA ALA A 333 -33.34 42.18 -3.72
C ALA A 333 -32.69 41.52 -2.49
N TRP A 334 -31.38 41.70 -2.30
CA TRP A 334 -30.67 41.20 -1.11
C TRP A 334 -31.18 41.84 0.18
N ILE A 335 -31.44 43.15 0.20
CA ILE A 335 -32.04 43.83 1.36
C ILE A 335 -33.43 43.27 1.66
N GLN A 336 -34.28 43.12 0.64
CA GLN A 336 -35.64 42.57 0.79
C GLN A 336 -35.61 41.12 1.29
N ALA A 337 -34.71 40.28 0.76
CA ALA A 337 -34.56 38.89 1.19
C ALA A 337 -34.11 38.80 2.66
N VAL A 338 -33.16 39.65 3.08
CA VAL A 338 -32.72 39.71 4.49
C VAL A 338 -33.85 40.23 5.39
N GLN A 339 -34.61 41.24 4.98
CA GLN A 339 -35.78 41.74 5.73
C GLN A 339 -36.87 40.69 5.87
N ALA A 340 -37.20 39.96 4.79
CA ALA A 340 -38.18 38.88 4.82
C ALA A 340 -37.72 37.73 5.72
N SER A 341 -36.43 37.41 5.72
CA SER A 341 -35.84 36.40 6.60
C SER A 341 -35.92 36.80 8.09
N ILE A 342 -35.64 38.08 8.40
CA ILE A 342 -35.83 38.63 9.75
C ILE A 342 -37.31 38.55 10.16
N ALA A 343 -38.23 38.95 9.28
CA ALA A 343 -39.68 38.91 9.55
C ALA A 343 -40.21 37.48 9.76
N SER A 344 -39.68 36.49 9.02
CA SER A 344 -40.01 35.07 9.22
C SER A 344 -39.52 34.57 10.58
N ALA A 345 -38.29 34.94 10.98
CA ALA A 345 -37.73 34.58 12.29
C ALA A 345 -38.54 35.15 13.47
N TYR A 346 -39.29 36.26 13.28
CA TYR A 346 -40.23 36.77 14.26
C TYR A 346 -41.55 35.98 14.32
N LYS A 347 -42.02 35.42 13.19
CA LYS A 347 -43.28 34.67 13.11
C LYS A 347 -43.20 33.28 13.72
N ASP A 348 -42.05 32.61 13.62
CA ASP A 348 -41.81 31.27 14.23
C ASP A 348 -42.07 31.23 15.76
N ILE A 349 -42.05 32.38 16.45
CA ILE A 349 -42.39 32.49 17.88
C ILE A 349 -43.88 32.24 18.16
N THR A 350 -44.76 32.57 17.22
CA THR A 350 -46.21 32.54 17.45
C THR A 350 -46.76 31.12 17.36
N ASP A 351 -46.19 30.28 16.48
CA ASP A 351 -46.63 28.90 16.28
C ASP A 351 -46.08 27.94 17.35
N HIS A 352 -44.88 28.21 17.88
CA HIS A 352 -44.28 27.38 18.93
C HIS A 352 -45.00 27.47 20.28
N TYR A 353 -45.71 28.57 20.58
CA TYR A 353 -46.48 28.72 21.82
C TYR A 353 -47.87 28.04 21.77
N TYR A 354 -48.39 27.75 20.57
CA TYR A 354 -49.73 27.18 20.39
C TYR A 354 -49.72 25.65 20.19
N ILE A 355 -48.68 25.09 19.57
CA ILE A 355 -48.59 23.65 19.26
C ILE A 355 -48.28 22.80 20.51
N GLU A 356 -47.53 23.33 21.48
CA GLU A 356 -47.14 22.58 22.69
C GLU A 356 -48.33 22.25 23.63
N ARG A 357 -49.50 22.87 23.41
CA ARG A 357 -50.67 22.73 24.28
C ARG A 357 -51.74 21.76 23.76
N LEU A 358 -51.63 21.28 22.51
CA LEU A 358 -52.61 20.38 21.88
C LEU A 358 -52.17 18.90 21.84
N ASP A 359 -50.87 18.60 21.94
CA ASP A 359 -50.35 17.22 21.86
C ASP A 359 -50.41 16.42 23.18
N ARG A 360 -51.04 16.96 24.23
CA ARG A 360 -51.16 16.26 25.53
C ARG A 360 -52.45 15.46 25.73
N THR A 361 -53.34 15.42 24.75
CA THR A 361 -54.59 14.64 24.83
C THR A 361 -55.01 14.07 23.48
N ALA A 362 -54.53 12.87 23.14
CA ALA A 362 -55.36 11.79 22.55
C ALA A 362 -54.52 10.56 22.17
N SER A 363 -54.83 9.44 22.81
CA SER A 363 -54.52 8.08 22.30
C SER A 363 -55.56 7.68 21.22
N PRO A 364 -55.26 6.66 20.38
CA PRO A 364 -55.98 6.42 19.13
C PRO A 364 -57.07 5.35 19.26
N SER A 365 -58.25 5.62 18.67
CA SER A 365 -59.29 4.59 18.45
C SER A 365 -60.18 4.90 17.24
N THR A 366 -59.94 4.16 16.16
CA THR A 366 -60.88 3.42 15.28
C THR A 366 -62.25 3.98 14.81
N SER A 367 -62.54 3.61 13.55
CA SER A 367 -63.82 3.33 12.86
C SER A 367 -64.40 4.48 12.00
N SER A 368 -64.32 4.37 10.66
CA SER A 368 -65.27 3.75 9.68
C SER A 368 -66.28 4.79 9.16
N ILE A 369 -66.74 4.86 7.90
CA ILE A 369 -66.67 3.98 6.72
C ILE A 369 -66.97 4.81 5.44
N ASP A 370 -66.35 4.40 4.33
CA ASP A 370 -66.70 4.45 2.89
C ASP A 370 -67.40 5.64 2.20
N SER A 371 -66.73 6.13 1.13
CA SER A 371 -67.25 6.00 -0.25
C SER A 371 -66.13 6.05 -1.31
N ALA A 372 -65.75 4.84 -1.75
CA ALA A 372 -65.18 4.37 -3.01
C ALA A 372 -64.56 5.34 -4.05
N SER A 373 -63.26 5.16 -4.30
CA SER A 373 -62.73 4.77 -5.63
C SER A 373 -61.42 3.98 -5.42
N GLU A 374 -61.34 2.76 -5.96
CA GLU A 374 -60.20 1.83 -5.77
C GLU A 374 -58.83 2.38 -6.23
N PRO A 375 -57.75 2.11 -5.49
CA PRO A 375 -56.40 1.98 -6.04
C PRO A 375 -56.02 0.49 -6.18
N ARG A 376 -55.41 0.10 -7.30
CA ARG A 376 -54.70 -1.19 -7.43
C ARG A 376 -53.20 -0.95 -7.51
N GLU A 377 -52.49 -1.65 -6.64
CA GLU A 377 -51.05 -1.70 -6.45
C GLU A 377 -50.28 -2.22 -7.69
N ARG A 378 -49.14 -1.58 -8.02
CA ARG A 378 -47.92 -2.30 -8.46
C ARG A 378 -46.69 -1.40 -8.49
N GLY A 379 -45.69 -1.75 -7.67
CA GLY A 379 -44.26 -1.67 -8.03
C GLY A 379 -43.57 -0.33 -7.86
N GLU A 380 -43.06 -0.07 -6.66
CA GLU A 380 -41.96 0.85 -6.44
C GLU A 380 -40.72 0.37 -7.23
N ARG A 381 -40.40 1.10 -8.30
CA ARG A 381 -39.03 1.24 -8.81
C ARG A 381 -38.79 2.73 -8.96
N SER A 382 -38.27 3.33 -7.89
CA SER A 382 -37.75 4.69 -7.90
C SER A 382 -36.45 4.70 -8.70
N ASP A 383 -36.62 5.06 -9.96
CA ASP A 383 -35.63 5.59 -10.86
C ASP A 383 -34.97 6.83 -10.22
N LYS A 384 -33.74 6.67 -9.71
CA LYS A 384 -32.85 7.78 -9.37
C LYS A 384 -31.68 7.75 -10.36
N GLY A 385 -31.85 8.48 -11.46
CA GLY A 385 -30.73 9.00 -12.23
C GLY A 385 -29.90 9.94 -11.35
N VAL A 386 -28.79 9.45 -10.84
CA VAL A 386 -27.81 10.24 -10.09
C VAL A 386 -26.91 10.97 -11.08
N ARG A 387 -27.13 12.29 -11.16
CA ARG A 387 -26.15 13.23 -11.71
C ARG A 387 -24.91 13.21 -10.81
N GLY A 388 -23.74 13.09 -11.43
CA GLY A 388 -22.45 13.21 -10.76
C GLY A 388 -22.29 14.57 -10.09
N GLY A 389 -22.45 14.59 -8.78
CA GLY A 389 -21.76 15.50 -7.88
C GLY A 389 -20.97 14.59 -6.94
N GLY A 390 -19.65 14.77 -6.87
CA GLY A 390 -18.79 13.94 -6.03
C GLY A 390 -19.34 13.90 -4.60
N GLU A 391 -19.69 12.71 -4.13
CA GLU A 391 -20.05 12.51 -2.72
C GLU A 391 -18.88 13.02 -1.88
N SER A 392 -19.15 13.94 -0.96
CA SER A 392 -18.12 14.43 -0.05
C SER A 392 -17.64 13.25 0.80
N LEU A 393 -16.32 13.13 1.06
CA LEU A 393 -15.76 12.06 1.91
C LEU A 393 -16.49 11.97 3.27
N LEU A 394 -17.04 13.08 3.75
CA LEU A 394 -17.83 13.12 4.97
C LEU A 394 -19.21 12.44 4.82
N GLN A 395 -19.85 12.57 3.66
CA GLN A 395 -21.06 11.81 3.33
C GLN A 395 -20.76 10.31 3.27
N ARG A 396 -19.60 9.93 2.72
CA ARG A 396 -19.15 8.53 2.70
C ARG A 396 -18.97 7.95 4.10
N VAL A 397 -18.38 8.70 5.03
CA VAL A 397 -18.30 8.30 6.46
C VAL A 397 -19.70 8.10 7.05
N GLN A 398 -20.64 9.00 6.78
CA GLN A 398 -22.02 8.89 7.28
C GLN A 398 -22.80 7.72 6.68
N SER A 399 -22.48 7.29 5.45
CA SER A 399 -23.14 6.17 4.77
C SER A 399 -22.61 4.78 5.16
N LEU A 400 -21.56 4.69 5.99
CA LEU A 400 -21.02 3.41 6.42
C LEU A 400 -22.03 2.61 7.28
N PRO A 401 -22.00 1.27 7.23
CA PRO A 401 -22.91 0.45 8.01
C PRO A 401 -22.86 0.75 9.51
N GLY A 402 -23.99 1.07 10.11
CA GLY A 402 -24.15 1.37 11.53
C GLY A 402 -23.90 2.84 11.89
N ASN A 403 -23.38 3.66 10.96
CA ASN A 403 -23.13 5.09 11.20
C ASN A 403 -24.41 5.92 11.13
N GLU A 404 -25.52 5.35 10.67
CA GLU A 404 -26.86 5.94 10.74
C GLU A 404 -27.39 6.07 12.17
N LEU A 405 -26.85 5.29 13.11
CA LEU A 405 -27.17 5.33 14.54
C LEU A 405 -25.92 5.62 15.38
N CYS A 406 -26.10 6.29 16.51
CA CYS A 406 -25.05 6.50 17.51
C CYS A 406 -24.52 5.16 18.01
N SER A 407 -23.19 5.02 18.05
CA SER A 407 -22.49 3.79 18.45
C SER A 407 -22.95 3.27 19.82
N ASP A 408 -23.27 4.14 20.79
CA ASP A 408 -23.59 3.69 22.16
C ASP A 408 -25.08 3.64 22.51
N CYS A 409 -25.88 4.63 22.11
CA CYS A 409 -27.29 4.71 22.51
C CYS A 409 -28.29 4.47 21.37
N GLY A 410 -27.82 4.27 20.14
CA GLY A 410 -28.68 4.04 18.98
C GLY A 410 -29.46 5.26 18.50
N GLN A 411 -29.18 6.47 19.00
CA GLN A 411 -29.82 7.70 18.52
C GLN A 411 -29.48 7.94 17.04
N ALA A 412 -30.49 8.20 16.21
CA ALA A 412 -30.32 8.40 14.77
C ALA A 412 -29.51 9.68 14.44
N ALA A 413 -28.86 9.65 13.27
CA ALA A 413 -28.11 10.76 12.70
C ALA A 413 -27.03 11.35 13.64
N PRO A 414 -26.06 10.54 14.10
CA PRO A 414 -24.96 11.03 14.92
C PRO A 414 -24.11 12.06 14.14
N CYS A 415 -23.82 13.21 14.77
CA CYS A 415 -23.08 14.32 14.16
C CYS A 415 -21.69 14.54 14.79
N TRP A 416 -21.24 13.63 15.64
CA TRP A 416 -19.92 13.65 16.28
C TRP A 416 -19.18 12.35 16.00
N ALA A 417 -17.86 12.37 16.11
CA ALA A 417 -17.00 11.22 15.86
C ALA A 417 -15.92 11.10 16.92
N SER A 418 -15.55 9.87 17.29
CA SER A 418 -14.32 9.57 18.05
C SER A 418 -13.26 9.09 17.08
N ILE A 419 -12.29 9.95 16.77
CA ILE A 419 -11.36 9.75 15.64
C ILE A 419 -10.31 8.67 15.89
N ASN A 420 -9.99 8.36 17.15
CA ASN A 420 -9.10 7.25 17.51
C ASN A 420 -9.81 5.90 17.55
N LEU A 421 -11.13 5.90 17.77
CA LEU A 421 -11.95 4.69 17.84
C LEU A 421 -12.61 4.34 16.50
N GLY A 422 -12.81 5.32 15.61
CA GLY A 422 -13.50 5.10 14.34
C GLY A 422 -15.01 4.99 14.46
N VAL A 423 -15.65 5.70 15.41
CA VAL A 423 -17.11 5.63 15.66
C VAL A 423 -17.79 6.98 15.57
N LEU A 424 -19.08 6.97 15.20
CA LEU A 424 -19.99 8.12 15.25
C LEU A 424 -20.90 8.10 16.48
N LEU A 425 -21.08 9.27 17.06
CA LEU A 425 -21.73 9.52 18.34
C LEU A 425 -22.77 10.64 18.22
N CYS A 426 -23.87 10.53 18.99
CA CYS A 426 -24.78 11.67 19.18
C CYS A 426 -24.13 12.70 20.12
N ILE A 427 -24.73 13.90 20.20
CA ILE A 427 -24.20 15.00 21.02
C ILE A 427 -24.01 14.60 22.50
N GLU A 428 -24.94 13.84 23.07
CA GLU A 428 -24.88 13.45 24.49
C GLU A 428 -23.77 12.42 24.76
N CYS A 429 -23.71 11.34 23.96
CA CYS A 429 -22.64 10.34 24.07
C CYS A 429 -21.28 10.95 23.77
N SER A 430 -21.19 11.88 22.81
CA SER A 430 -19.96 12.62 22.54
C SER A 430 -19.47 13.42 23.76
N GLY A 431 -20.40 14.00 24.54
CA GLY A 431 -20.09 14.70 25.78
C GLY A 431 -19.56 13.77 26.87
N ILE A 432 -20.05 12.53 26.94
CA ILE A 432 -19.54 11.49 27.85
C ILE A 432 -18.15 11.03 27.40
N HIS A 433 -17.95 10.78 26.11
CA HIS A 433 -16.64 10.41 25.58
C HIS A 433 -15.57 11.47 25.90
N ARG A 434 -15.93 12.76 25.84
CA ARG A 434 -15.05 13.86 26.26
C ARG A 434 -14.68 13.80 27.75
N SER A 435 -15.59 13.37 28.62
CA SER A 435 -15.31 13.28 30.06
C SER A 435 -14.44 12.08 30.46
N LEU A 436 -14.28 11.07 29.59
CA LEU A 436 -13.30 10.00 29.79
C LEU A 436 -11.86 10.49 29.64
N GLY A 437 -11.64 11.50 28.80
CA GLY A 437 -10.32 12.05 28.49
C GLY A 437 -9.74 11.53 27.18
N VAL A 438 -8.76 12.29 26.65
CA VAL A 438 -8.20 12.10 25.30
C VAL A 438 -7.44 10.80 25.09
N HIS A 439 -7.07 10.11 26.17
CA HIS A 439 -6.40 8.81 26.14
C HIS A 439 -7.39 7.66 25.89
N PHE A 440 -8.68 7.88 26.11
CA PHE A 440 -9.74 6.93 25.75
C PHE A 440 -10.45 7.32 24.46
N SER A 441 -10.85 8.60 24.33
CA SER A 441 -11.61 9.05 23.16
C SER A 441 -11.26 10.47 22.74
N LYS A 442 -11.01 10.64 21.45
CA LYS A 442 -10.69 11.92 20.80
C LYS A 442 -11.89 12.37 19.98
N VAL A 443 -12.74 13.22 20.57
CA VAL A 443 -14.02 13.62 19.96
C VAL A 443 -13.88 14.85 19.05
N ARG A 444 -14.47 14.77 17.85
CA ARG A 444 -14.62 15.85 16.86
C ARG A 444 -16.06 15.93 16.34
N SER A 445 -16.51 17.12 16.00
CA SER A 445 -17.79 17.35 15.32
C SER A 445 -17.64 17.08 13.83
N LEU A 446 -18.61 16.40 13.22
CA LEU A 446 -18.65 16.22 11.77
C LEU A 446 -18.99 17.52 11.03
N THR A 447 -19.74 18.43 11.67
CA THR A 447 -20.24 19.64 11.01
C THR A 447 -19.50 20.92 11.45
N LEU A 448 -18.91 20.93 12.64
CA LEU A 448 -18.31 22.14 13.23
C LEU A 448 -16.77 22.17 13.16
N ASP A 449 -16.11 21.01 13.12
CA ASP A 449 -14.64 20.94 13.09
C ASP A 449 -14.13 20.82 11.65
N SER A 450 -12.92 21.35 11.40
CA SER A 450 -12.20 21.11 10.15
C SER A 450 -11.62 19.70 10.13
N TRP A 451 -11.81 18.97 9.04
CA TRP A 451 -11.33 17.61 8.88
C TRP A 451 -10.14 17.53 7.92
N GLU A 452 -9.10 16.84 8.37
CA GLU A 452 -7.97 16.49 7.50
C GLU A 452 -8.35 15.29 6.61
N PRO A 453 -7.96 15.26 5.33
CA PRO A 453 -8.29 14.16 4.40
C PRO A 453 -7.89 12.77 4.90
N GLU A 454 -6.73 12.66 5.56
CA GLU A 454 -6.19 11.43 6.15
C GLU A 454 -7.11 10.88 7.23
N LEU A 455 -7.70 11.78 8.02
CA LEU A 455 -8.61 11.45 9.10
C LEU A 455 -9.98 11.02 8.55
N LEU A 456 -10.46 11.65 7.48
CA LEU A 456 -11.69 11.23 6.80
C LEU A 456 -11.52 9.86 6.15
N LYS A 457 -10.38 9.60 5.50
CA LYS A 457 -10.05 8.27 4.95
C LYS A 457 -9.98 7.23 6.07
N LEU A 458 -9.37 7.54 7.21
CA LEU A 458 -9.39 6.66 8.38
C LEU A 458 -10.83 6.32 8.82
N MET A 459 -11.68 7.33 8.94
CA MET A 459 -13.09 7.14 9.31
C MET A 459 -13.92 6.44 8.22
N CYS A 460 -13.42 6.31 6.98
CA CYS A 460 -14.07 5.56 5.91
C CYS A 460 -13.75 4.04 5.96
N GLU A 461 -12.66 3.65 6.64
CA GLU A 461 -12.23 2.24 6.79
C GLU A 461 -12.81 1.58 8.05
N LEU A 462 -13.21 2.39 9.02
CA LEU A 462 -13.84 1.95 10.27
C LEU A 462 -15.29 2.43 10.33
N GLY A 463 -16.15 1.71 11.04
CA GLY A 463 -17.54 2.13 11.21
C GLY A 463 -18.15 1.56 12.48
N ASN A 464 -19.28 2.13 12.88
CA ASN A 464 -19.99 1.73 14.09
C ASN A 464 -20.31 0.24 14.13
N THR A 465 -20.67 -0.37 12.98
CA THR A 465 -20.88 -1.83 12.93
C THR A 465 -19.63 -2.62 13.30
N VAL A 466 -18.49 -2.27 12.70
CA VAL A 466 -17.21 -2.96 12.96
C VAL A 466 -16.77 -2.79 14.41
N ILE A 467 -16.80 -1.56 14.92
CA ILE A 467 -16.35 -1.28 16.27
C ILE A 467 -17.31 -1.84 17.33
N ASN A 468 -18.63 -1.80 17.08
CA ASN A 468 -19.58 -2.46 17.97
C ASN A 468 -19.41 -3.98 17.94
N HIS A 469 -19.09 -4.59 16.78
CA HIS A 469 -18.80 -6.02 16.74
C HIS A 469 -17.62 -6.41 17.65
N ILE A 470 -16.58 -5.57 17.70
CA ILE A 470 -15.43 -5.75 18.59
C ILE A 470 -15.83 -5.51 20.04
N TYR A 471 -16.36 -4.33 20.36
CA TYR A 471 -16.57 -3.85 21.73
C TYR A 471 -17.88 -4.32 22.38
N GLU A 472 -18.81 -4.90 21.63
CA GLU A 472 -20.12 -5.41 22.08
C GLU A 472 -20.29 -6.90 21.77
N GLY A 473 -19.24 -7.60 21.31
CA GLY A 473 -19.32 -8.99 20.84
C GLY A 473 -19.79 -10.01 21.88
N GLY A 474 -19.60 -9.75 23.18
CA GLY A 474 -20.06 -10.56 24.31
C GLY A 474 -21.31 -10.02 25.02
N CYS A 475 -21.97 -8.99 24.49
CA CYS A 475 -23.15 -8.40 25.14
C CYS A 475 -24.32 -9.39 25.28
N GLU A 476 -24.57 -10.23 24.27
CA GLU A 476 -25.65 -11.23 24.28
C GLU A 476 -25.39 -12.32 25.34
N GLU A 477 -24.16 -12.82 25.43
CA GLU A 477 -23.74 -13.85 26.41
C GLU A 477 -23.84 -13.33 27.85
N LEU A 478 -23.55 -12.05 28.07
CA LEU A 478 -23.60 -11.39 29.38
C LEU A 478 -24.99 -10.84 29.73
N GLY A 479 -25.99 -10.97 28.83
CA GLY A 479 -27.33 -10.42 29.01
C GLY A 479 -27.35 -8.89 29.17
N ALA A 480 -26.34 -8.19 28.67
CA ALA A 480 -26.18 -6.75 28.83
C ALA A 480 -27.12 -6.00 27.87
N LYS A 481 -27.93 -5.08 28.41
CA LYS A 481 -28.86 -4.27 27.61
C LYS A 481 -28.25 -2.92 27.27
N LYS A 482 -28.12 -2.66 25.98
CA LYS A 482 -27.69 -1.37 25.44
C LYS A 482 -28.72 -0.27 25.75
N PRO A 483 -28.32 0.92 26.23
CA PRO A 483 -29.24 2.01 26.47
C PRO A 483 -29.85 2.49 25.13
N GLY A 484 -31.13 2.83 25.15
CA GLY A 484 -31.81 3.49 24.03
C GLY A 484 -31.64 5.02 24.03
N PRO A 485 -32.16 5.73 23.01
CA PRO A 485 -32.01 7.18 22.87
C PRO A 485 -32.63 7.98 24.03
N SER A 486 -33.72 7.47 24.61
CA SER A 486 -34.46 8.07 25.73
C SER A 486 -33.94 7.68 27.11
N SER A 487 -32.89 6.86 27.20
CA SER A 487 -32.28 6.47 28.48
C SER A 487 -31.63 7.66 29.16
N SER A 488 -31.50 7.61 30.49
CA SER A 488 -30.86 8.68 31.25
C SER A 488 -29.37 8.81 30.90
N ARG A 489 -28.82 10.02 31.10
CA ARG A 489 -27.40 10.28 30.88
C ARG A 489 -26.51 9.36 31.73
N GLN A 490 -26.93 9.06 32.96
CA GLN A 490 -26.19 8.17 33.86
C GLN A 490 -26.11 6.74 33.34
N GLU A 491 -27.20 6.21 32.76
CA GLU A 491 -27.21 4.89 32.14
C GLU A 491 -26.31 4.84 30.90
N LYS A 492 -26.35 5.88 30.06
CA LYS A 492 -25.44 6.02 28.91
C LYS A 492 -23.97 6.09 29.36
N GLU A 493 -23.68 6.83 30.42
CA GLU A 493 -22.32 6.95 30.96
C GLU A 493 -21.79 5.63 31.53
N ALA A 494 -22.63 4.90 32.27
CA ALA A 494 -22.26 3.57 32.80
C ALA A 494 -21.99 2.57 31.66
N TRP A 495 -22.82 2.59 30.60
CA TRP A 495 -22.62 1.76 29.42
C TRP A 495 -21.30 2.09 28.71
N ILE A 496 -21.05 3.37 28.42
CA ILE A 496 -19.84 3.82 27.71
C ILE A 496 -18.56 3.46 28.50
N LYS A 497 -18.58 3.61 29.83
CA LYS A 497 -17.47 3.17 30.69
C LYS A 497 -17.29 1.65 30.65
N SER A 498 -18.38 0.88 30.75
CA SER A 498 -18.34 -0.58 30.66
C SER A 498 -17.77 -1.04 29.30
N LYS A 499 -18.16 -0.36 28.21
CA LYS A 499 -17.76 -0.68 26.84
C LYS A 499 -16.29 -0.36 26.57
N TYR A 500 -15.84 0.87 26.79
CA TYR A 500 -14.51 1.32 26.33
C TYR A 500 -13.43 1.34 27.41
N VAL A 501 -13.81 1.60 28.67
CA VAL A 501 -12.84 1.69 29.78
C VAL A 501 -12.63 0.33 30.42
N GLU A 502 -13.73 -0.32 30.81
CA GLU A 502 -13.70 -1.65 31.44
C GLU A 502 -13.61 -2.78 30.42
N LYS A 503 -13.91 -2.51 29.14
CA LYS A 503 -13.86 -3.47 28.04
C LYS A 503 -14.67 -4.74 28.33
N ARG A 504 -15.79 -4.57 29.04
CA ARG A 504 -16.56 -5.63 29.69
C ARG A 504 -17.22 -6.59 28.71
N PHE A 505 -17.51 -6.13 27.50
CA PHE A 505 -18.25 -6.90 26.50
C PHE A 505 -17.37 -7.45 25.37
N LEU A 506 -16.05 -7.43 25.53
CA LEU A 506 -15.16 -8.09 24.57
C LEU A 506 -15.32 -9.61 24.65
N LYS A 507 -15.33 -10.26 23.49
CA LYS A 507 -15.28 -11.72 23.41
C LYS A 507 -13.87 -12.20 23.78
N LYS A 508 -13.73 -13.28 24.57
CA LYS A 508 -12.39 -13.80 24.91
C LYS A 508 -11.70 -14.35 23.66
N MET A 509 -10.44 -13.94 23.43
CA MET A 509 -9.55 -14.53 22.43
C MET A 509 -9.21 -15.98 22.84
N SER A 510 -9.36 -16.95 21.93
CA SER A 510 -9.00 -18.35 22.14
C SER A 510 -7.47 -18.49 22.28
N GLY A 511 -7.00 -18.77 23.51
CA GLY A 511 -5.57 -18.93 23.81
C GLY A 511 -5.15 -18.57 25.25
N SER A 512 -6.00 -17.89 26.03
CA SER A 512 -5.64 -17.37 27.37
C SER A 512 -5.93 -18.30 28.56
N GLU A 513 -6.06 -19.62 28.34
CA GLU A 513 -6.29 -20.58 29.44
C GLU A 513 -5.05 -21.36 29.91
N ALA A 514 -3.88 -21.13 29.32
CA ALA A 514 -2.63 -21.61 29.88
C ALA A 514 -1.89 -20.44 30.56
N LEU A 515 -1.87 -20.42 31.90
CA LEU A 515 -1.10 -19.54 32.82
C LEU A 515 -1.89 -18.47 33.62
N ALA A 516 -3.12 -18.78 34.07
CA ALA A 516 -3.79 -17.97 35.10
C ALA A 516 -4.08 -18.76 36.39
N GLU A 517 -3.04 -19.28 37.03
CA GLU A 517 -3.00 -19.37 38.50
C GLU A 517 -1.68 -18.77 38.98
N GLY A 518 -1.76 -17.58 39.57
CA GLY A 518 -0.60 -16.91 40.16
C GLY A 518 -0.75 -15.40 40.23
N GLU A 519 -1.52 -14.93 41.21
CA GLU A 519 -1.39 -13.56 41.70
C GLU A 519 0.09 -13.17 41.90
N ARG A 520 0.55 -12.07 41.30
CA ARG A 520 1.62 -11.23 41.88
C ARG A 520 1.76 -9.87 41.20
N LYS A 521 1.13 -8.90 41.85
CA LYS A 521 1.60 -7.53 42.20
C LYS A 521 2.71 -6.94 41.34
N SER A 522 2.38 -5.81 40.70
CA SER A 522 3.36 -4.86 40.18
C SER A 522 4.36 -4.44 41.27
N ARG A 523 5.62 -4.28 40.88
CA ARG A 523 6.59 -3.50 41.65
C ARG A 523 7.28 -2.47 40.76
N PRO A 524 7.65 -1.30 41.32
CA PRO A 524 8.10 -0.15 40.55
C PRO A 524 9.59 -0.26 40.24
N TRP A 525 9.99 0.15 39.04
CA TRP A 525 11.40 0.28 38.66
C TRP A 525 12.05 1.44 39.42
N THR A 526 12.97 1.12 40.33
CA THR A 526 13.91 2.09 40.92
C THR A 526 15.24 2.08 40.17
N VAL A 527 15.68 3.28 39.80
CA VAL A 527 17.01 3.61 39.27
C VAL A 527 18.11 3.19 40.26
N LYS A 528 19.13 2.47 39.79
CA LYS A 528 20.45 2.41 40.43
C LYS A 528 21.56 2.73 39.43
N LYS A 529 22.32 3.77 39.77
CA LYS A 529 23.56 4.22 39.13
C LYS A 529 24.72 3.23 39.36
N CYS A 530 25.53 3.12 38.31
CA CYS A 530 26.99 2.90 38.23
C CYS A 530 27.62 1.65 38.89
N GLN A 531 28.43 0.92 38.10
CA GLN A 531 29.89 0.99 38.24
C GLN A 531 30.65 0.46 37.02
N ARG A 532 31.69 1.21 36.65
CA ARG A 532 32.70 0.90 35.64
C ARG A 532 33.60 -0.24 36.12
N HIS A 533 33.95 -1.17 35.24
CA HIS A 533 35.29 -1.76 35.22
C HIS A 533 35.77 -1.89 33.77
N SER A 534 36.91 -1.26 33.49
CA SER A 534 37.69 -1.44 32.27
C SER A 534 38.52 -2.73 32.36
N SER A 535 38.69 -3.44 31.24
CA SER A 535 40.03 -3.68 30.67
C SER A 535 40.02 -4.60 29.43
N SER A 536 40.63 -4.07 28.35
CA SER A 536 41.62 -4.70 27.47
C SER A 536 41.25 -5.84 26.49
N VAL A 537 41.15 -5.43 25.23
CA VAL A 537 41.72 -6.00 23.99
C VAL A 537 42.64 -7.22 24.14
N ARG A 538 42.35 -8.30 23.38
CA ARG A 538 43.28 -9.03 22.47
C ARG A 538 42.57 -10.17 21.71
N ALA A 539 42.65 -10.15 20.38
CA ALA A 539 42.64 -11.33 19.50
C ALA A 539 44.10 -11.85 19.32
N PRO A 540 44.46 -12.94 18.59
CA PRO A 540 43.68 -13.79 17.67
C PRO A 540 44.02 -15.32 17.62
N ASN A 541 43.39 -16.03 16.66
CA ASN A 541 43.88 -17.17 15.81
C ASN A 541 43.47 -18.65 16.05
N LYS A 542 42.72 -19.17 15.05
CA LYS A 542 42.76 -20.46 14.28
C LYS A 542 43.58 -21.65 14.81
N VAL A 543 42.94 -22.84 14.95
CA VAL A 543 43.50 -24.18 14.57
C VAL A 543 42.36 -25.16 14.15
N ARG A 544 42.75 -26.13 13.31
CA ARG A 544 42.04 -27.09 12.44
C ARG A 544 42.22 -28.55 12.94
N ARG A 545 41.36 -29.48 12.47
CA ARG A 545 41.46 -30.99 12.39
C ARG A 545 40.67 -31.77 13.48
N LYS A 546 40.08 -32.98 13.28
CA LYS A 546 40.06 -34.02 12.21
C LYS A 546 38.95 -35.08 12.49
N TYR A 547 38.49 -35.72 11.41
CA TYR A 547 37.71 -36.96 11.16
C TYR A 547 37.63 -38.14 12.18
N HIS A 548 36.51 -38.88 12.13
CA HIS A 548 36.45 -40.36 12.16
C HIS A 548 35.36 -40.94 11.21
N ARG A 549 35.57 -42.19 10.75
CA ARG A 549 34.98 -42.93 9.61
C ARG A 549 34.38 -44.27 10.08
N TYR A 550 33.26 -44.73 9.50
CA TYR A 550 32.88 -46.16 9.31
C TYR A 550 31.85 -46.32 8.16
N GLU A 551 31.86 -47.47 7.47
CA GLU A 551 31.08 -47.93 6.27
C GLU A 551 30.82 -49.46 6.44
N PRO A 552 29.98 -50.16 5.65
CA PRO A 552 28.56 -49.96 5.30
C PRO A 552 27.69 -51.26 5.44
N GLY A 553 26.37 -51.17 5.24
CA GLY A 553 25.45 -52.33 5.13
C GLY A 553 24.07 -51.96 4.59
N SER A 554 23.73 -52.55 3.44
CA SER A 554 22.57 -52.39 2.53
C SER A 554 21.13 -52.48 3.08
N ALA A 555 20.25 -51.57 2.63
CA ALA A 555 18.96 -51.83 1.94
C ALA A 555 18.14 -50.51 1.78
N SER A 556 17.52 -50.31 0.61
CA SER A 556 16.66 -49.17 0.21
C SER A 556 15.19 -49.61 0.11
N PRO A 557 14.19 -48.73 -0.19
CA PRO A 557 14.14 -47.26 -0.11
C PRO A 557 12.88 -46.74 0.62
N GLU A 558 12.94 -45.55 1.22
CA GLU A 558 11.79 -44.62 1.22
C GLU A 558 12.23 -43.21 1.64
N GLU A 559 11.65 -42.27 0.90
CA GLU A 559 11.61 -40.80 0.85
C GLU A 559 12.23 -39.90 1.95
N SER A 560 12.64 -38.72 1.45
CA SER A 560 12.88 -37.40 2.09
C SER A 560 14.30 -37.05 2.60
N GLU A 561 14.90 -36.09 1.88
CA GLU A 561 16.04 -35.24 2.25
C GLU A 561 15.56 -34.20 3.29
N GLU A 562 16.36 -33.67 4.21
CA GLU A 562 17.39 -32.65 3.95
C GLU A 562 18.39 -32.48 5.13
N SER A 563 19.61 -32.02 4.83
CA SER A 563 20.21 -30.94 5.63
C SER A 563 21.30 -30.16 4.85
N SER A 564 21.22 -28.82 4.99
CA SER A 564 22.32 -27.89 5.31
C SER A 564 23.06 -27.10 4.21
N SER A 565 22.90 -25.76 4.36
CA SER A 565 23.87 -24.65 4.29
C SER A 565 24.16 -23.91 2.97
N GLY A 566 23.53 -22.74 2.80
CA GLY A 566 24.18 -21.43 3.00
C GLY A 566 24.63 -20.64 1.76
N GLU A 567 23.87 -19.62 1.34
CA GLU A 567 24.26 -18.19 1.25
C GLU A 567 23.14 -17.31 0.63
N VAL A 568 22.43 -16.63 1.54
CA VAL A 568 21.77 -15.30 1.50
C VAL A 568 20.92 -14.92 0.28
N GLU A 569 19.68 -15.40 0.28
CA GLU A 569 18.50 -14.77 -0.34
C GLU A 569 17.52 -14.35 0.77
N ILE A 570 16.79 -13.25 0.57
CA ILE A 570 15.79 -12.73 1.52
C ILE A 570 14.59 -13.68 1.45
N GLU A 571 14.54 -14.62 2.39
CA GLU A 571 13.52 -15.67 2.47
C GLU A 571 12.17 -15.12 2.92
N GLN A 572 11.19 -15.41 2.09
CA GLN A 572 9.77 -15.27 2.34
C GLN A 572 9.34 -16.55 3.07
N GLU A 573 9.24 -16.51 4.40
CA GLU A 573 8.70 -17.63 5.16
C GLU A 573 7.20 -17.78 4.88
N VAL A 574 6.89 -18.79 4.06
CA VAL A 574 5.58 -19.45 4.03
C VAL A 574 5.74 -20.69 4.92
N SER A 575 5.36 -20.57 6.19
CA SER A 575 5.18 -21.71 7.09
C SER A 575 3.71 -22.14 7.08
N SER A 576 3.49 -23.38 6.65
CA SER A 576 2.47 -24.36 7.06
C SER A 576 1.15 -23.88 7.71
N ASP A 577 0.04 -24.17 7.01
CA ASP A 577 -1.38 -24.08 7.41
C ASP A 577 -1.90 -22.68 7.82
N PRO A 578 -3.17 -22.34 7.50
CA PRO A 578 -3.76 -21.06 7.87
C PRO A 578 -4.11 -21.08 9.36
N GLU A 579 -3.14 -20.74 10.21
CA GLU A 579 -3.46 -20.41 11.61
C GLU A 579 -4.38 -19.18 11.63
N ASP A 580 -5.51 -19.31 12.31
CA ASP A 580 -6.51 -18.27 12.46
C ASP A 580 -5.83 -17.01 13.04
N PRO A 581 -5.91 -15.84 12.37
CA PRO A 581 -5.33 -14.57 12.86
C PRO A 581 -5.73 -14.20 14.30
N ARG A 582 -6.73 -14.85 14.88
CA ARG A 582 -7.25 -14.64 16.25
C ARG A 582 -6.53 -15.44 17.35
N GLU A 583 -5.53 -16.25 17.02
CA GLU A 583 -4.78 -17.07 17.99
C GLU A 583 -3.46 -16.43 18.47
N LEU A 584 -3.07 -15.28 17.89
CA LEU A 584 -1.86 -14.55 18.25
C LEU A 584 -2.04 -13.66 19.49
N HIS A 585 -0.98 -13.50 20.29
CA HIS A 585 -0.94 -12.52 21.38
C HIS A 585 -1.31 -11.11 20.85
N PRO A 586 -2.12 -10.29 21.56
CA PRO A 586 -2.61 -9.01 21.04
C PRO A 586 -1.52 -8.09 20.48
N GLY A 587 -0.33 -8.06 21.10
CA GLY A 587 0.82 -7.33 20.57
C GLY A 587 1.28 -7.83 19.20
N ALA A 588 1.46 -9.15 19.03
CA ALA A 588 1.86 -9.74 17.75
C ALA A 588 0.78 -9.56 16.67
N LEU A 589 -0.49 -9.65 17.06
CA LEU A 589 -1.62 -9.34 16.18
C LEU A 589 -1.56 -7.89 15.70
N LEU A 590 -1.29 -6.93 16.60
CA LEU A 590 -1.15 -5.52 16.23
C LEU A 590 0.03 -5.30 15.25
N HIS A 591 1.17 -5.93 15.46
CA HIS A 591 2.32 -5.87 14.54
C HIS A 591 1.98 -6.38 13.14
N ARG A 592 1.42 -7.59 13.06
CA ARG A 592 1.07 -8.24 11.79
C ARG A 592 -0.02 -7.48 11.05
N SER A 593 -1.09 -7.09 11.75
CA SER A 593 -2.20 -6.33 11.16
C SER A 593 -1.77 -4.92 10.72
N SER A 594 -0.82 -4.27 11.42
CA SER A 594 -0.24 -2.99 11.01
C SER A 594 0.48 -3.09 9.66
N ARG A 595 1.31 -4.13 9.48
CA ARG A 595 2.03 -4.37 8.22
C ARG A 595 1.07 -4.73 7.07
N LEU A 596 0.01 -5.47 7.37
CA LEU A 596 -1.04 -5.87 6.43
C LEU A 596 -2.16 -4.83 6.28
N HIS A 597 -2.03 -3.64 6.87
CA HIS A 597 -3.00 -2.53 6.77
C HIS A 597 -4.46 -2.91 7.09
N ASN A 598 -4.66 -3.85 8.02
CA ASN A 598 -5.98 -4.33 8.43
C ASN A 598 -6.46 -3.59 9.69
N LEU A 599 -7.10 -2.43 9.49
CA LEU A 599 -7.57 -1.56 10.56
C LEU A 599 -8.56 -2.22 11.55
N PRO A 600 -9.55 -3.02 11.11
CA PRO A 600 -10.41 -3.76 12.02
C PRO A 600 -9.63 -4.67 12.99
N LEU A 601 -8.64 -5.43 12.49
CA LEU A 601 -7.80 -6.28 13.34
C LEU A 601 -6.87 -5.47 14.25
N MET A 602 -6.38 -4.32 13.79
CA MET A 602 -5.61 -3.39 14.64
C MET A 602 -6.48 -2.85 15.79
N ALA A 603 -7.73 -2.48 15.51
CA ALA A 603 -8.69 -2.01 16.51
C ALA A 603 -9.06 -3.11 17.51
N GLU A 604 -9.23 -4.35 17.04
CA GLU A 604 -9.45 -5.53 17.88
C GLU A 604 -8.23 -5.81 18.80
N ALA A 605 -7.01 -5.76 18.27
CA ALA A 605 -5.80 -5.93 19.06
C ALA A 605 -5.68 -4.87 20.18
N LEU A 606 -5.93 -3.59 19.87
CA LEU A 606 -5.95 -2.51 20.89
C LEU A 606 -7.09 -2.68 21.90
N ALA A 607 -8.26 -3.15 21.45
CA ALA A 607 -9.37 -3.50 22.34
C ALA A 607 -8.92 -4.60 23.33
N HIS A 608 -8.21 -5.63 22.86
CA HIS A 608 -7.62 -6.67 23.70
C HIS A 608 -6.39 -6.25 24.52
N GLY A 609 -5.99 -4.99 24.46
CA GLY A 609 -4.94 -4.43 25.31
C GLY A 609 -3.52 -4.54 24.72
N ALA A 610 -3.39 -4.69 23.41
CA ALA A 610 -2.11 -4.54 22.74
C ALA A 610 -1.51 -3.15 23.06
N ASP A 611 -0.24 -3.13 23.43
CA ASP A 611 0.50 -1.88 23.63
C ASP A 611 0.90 -1.30 22.26
N VAL A 612 0.47 -0.07 22.00
CA VAL A 612 0.77 0.68 20.78
C VAL A 612 2.28 0.95 20.61
N HIS A 613 3.04 0.88 21.71
CA HIS A 613 4.49 1.06 21.74
C HIS A 613 5.28 -0.25 21.79
N SER A 614 4.60 -1.40 21.73
CA SER A 614 5.26 -2.70 21.87
C SER A 614 6.35 -2.90 20.79
N ALA A 615 7.60 -3.00 21.21
CA ALA A 615 8.69 -3.35 20.31
C ALA A 615 8.79 -4.87 20.22
N SER A 616 8.78 -5.44 19.01
CA SER A 616 8.96 -6.88 18.82
C SER A 616 10.46 -7.20 18.73
N GLU A 617 10.96 -8.04 19.64
CA GLU A 617 12.36 -8.47 19.63
C GLU A 617 12.71 -9.29 18.37
N GLU A 618 11.76 -10.09 17.87
CA GLU A 618 11.90 -10.88 16.64
C GLU A 618 12.07 -9.99 15.39
N GLU A 619 11.47 -8.80 15.42
CA GLU A 619 11.43 -7.85 14.30
C GLU A 619 12.37 -6.66 14.50
N GLU A 620 13.55 -6.89 15.07
CA GLU A 620 14.58 -5.86 15.29
C GLU A 620 14.12 -4.68 16.17
N GLY A 621 13.17 -4.90 17.07
CA GLY A 621 12.60 -3.87 17.95
C GLY A 621 11.72 -2.85 17.22
N LYS A 622 11.25 -3.17 16.01
CA LYS A 622 10.25 -2.33 15.32
C LYS A 622 8.98 -2.25 16.17
N THR A 623 8.34 -1.08 16.13
CA THR A 623 7.03 -0.81 16.74
C THR A 623 5.91 -1.07 15.72
N PRO A 624 4.63 -1.16 16.14
CA PRO A 624 3.51 -1.28 15.20
C PRO A 624 3.48 -0.14 14.18
N LEU A 625 3.87 1.08 14.61
CA LEU A 625 3.96 2.24 13.71
C LEU A 625 5.03 2.03 12.63
N ILE A 626 6.19 1.46 12.99
CA ILE A 626 7.23 1.11 12.01
C ILE A 626 6.78 -0.04 11.10
N GLN A 627 6.01 -1.01 11.60
CA GLN A 627 5.42 -2.04 10.75
C GLN A 627 4.39 -1.49 9.75
N ALA A 628 3.57 -0.51 10.17
CA ALA A 628 2.66 0.19 9.26
C ALA A 628 3.40 0.96 8.16
N VAL A 629 4.57 1.55 8.49
CA VAL A 629 5.48 2.17 7.52
C VAL A 629 6.02 1.14 6.52
N ALA A 630 6.50 0.00 7.02
CA ALA A 630 6.98 -1.10 6.18
C ALA A 630 5.89 -1.68 5.26
N GLY A 631 4.63 -1.66 5.71
CA GLY A 631 3.46 -2.03 4.92
C GLY A 631 2.97 -0.98 3.93
N GLY A 632 3.53 0.24 3.95
CA GLY A 632 3.17 1.33 3.02
C GLY A 632 1.83 2.01 3.30
N SER A 633 1.13 1.70 4.41
CA SER A 633 -0.20 2.25 4.66
C SER A 633 -0.17 3.55 5.48
N LEU A 634 -0.50 4.66 4.82
CA LEU A 634 -0.68 5.96 5.45
C LEU A 634 -1.79 5.93 6.53
N ILE A 635 -2.90 5.24 6.22
CA ILE A 635 -4.09 5.20 7.09
C ILE A 635 -3.82 4.37 8.35
N ALA A 636 -3.07 3.27 8.25
CA ALA A 636 -2.62 2.51 9.42
C ALA A 636 -1.69 3.33 10.32
N CYS A 637 -0.78 4.12 9.72
CA CYS A 637 0.06 5.05 10.48
C CYS A 637 -0.78 6.10 11.22
N GLU A 638 -1.77 6.70 10.53
CA GLU A 638 -2.67 7.70 11.12
C GLU A 638 -3.50 7.10 12.27
N PHE A 639 -4.03 5.89 12.11
CA PHE A 639 -4.77 5.19 13.17
C PHE A 639 -3.94 4.98 14.44
N LEU A 640 -2.69 4.52 14.30
CA LEU A 640 -1.78 4.30 15.42
C LEU A 640 -1.40 5.61 16.12
N LEU A 641 -1.16 6.68 15.35
CA LEU A 641 -0.90 8.02 15.89
C LEU A 641 -2.13 8.58 16.63
N GLN A 642 -3.34 8.33 16.13
CA GLN A 642 -4.57 8.68 16.86
C GLN A 642 -4.73 7.86 18.15
N ASN A 643 -4.17 6.66 18.22
CA ASN A 643 -4.12 5.83 19.43
C ASN A 643 -2.87 6.03 20.29
N GLY A 644 -2.08 7.08 20.02
CA GLY A 644 -1.01 7.54 20.90
C GLY A 644 0.38 6.97 20.59
N ALA A 645 0.57 6.32 19.44
CA ALA A 645 1.90 5.90 18.99
C ALA A 645 2.89 7.07 19.00
N ASP A 646 4.10 6.83 19.49
CA ASP A 646 5.17 7.82 19.51
C ASP A 646 5.82 7.89 18.13
N VAL A 647 5.71 9.05 17.50
CA VAL A 647 6.22 9.33 16.15
C VAL A 647 7.75 9.25 16.07
N ASN A 648 8.46 9.30 17.21
CA ASN A 648 9.92 9.28 17.30
C ASN A 648 10.48 7.99 17.93
N GLN A 649 9.64 7.02 18.28
CA GLN A 649 10.13 5.79 18.91
C GLN A 649 11.03 4.99 17.96
N ARG A 650 12.22 4.63 18.43
CA ARG A 650 13.29 4.02 17.62
C ARG A 650 13.31 2.50 17.71
N ASP A 651 13.68 1.85 16.61
CA ASP A 651 14.02 0.42 16.57
C ASP A 651 15.41 0.14 17.16
N MET A 652 15.83 -1.14 17.19
CA MET A 652 17.16 -1.52 17.70
C MET A 652 18.33 -0.96 16.87
N ARG A 653 18.07 -0.45 15.65
CA ARG A 653 19.07 0.21 14.79
C ARG A 653 19.08 1.73 14.97
N GLY A 654 18.38 2.23 15.98
CA GLY A 654 18.24 3.66 16.26
C GLY A 654 17.37 4.41 15.25
N ARG A 655 16.61 3.71 14.38
CA ARG A 655 15.77 4.32 13.34
C ARG A 655 14.34 4.50 13.83
N GLY A 656 13.83 5.72 13.75
CA GLY A 656 12.41 6.02 13.97
C GLY A 656 11.54 5.85 12.71
N PRO A 657 10.21 6.00 12.81
CA PRO A 657 9.27 5.93 11.68
C PRO A 657 9.68 6.81 10.48
N LEU A 658 10.16 8.04 10.73
CA LEU A 658 10.61 8.96 9.68
C LEU A 658 11.83 8.42 8.91
N HIS A 659 12.75 7.72 9.57
CA HIS A 659 13.90 7.09 8.91
C HIS A 659 13.43 5.97 7.98
N HIS A 660 12.55 5.09 8.48
CA HIS A 660 12.00 3.97 7.69
C HIS A 660 11.21 4.47 6.47
N ALA A 661 10.33 5.47 6.64
CA ALA A 661 9.57 6.04 5.53
C ALA A 661 10.50 6.68 4.48
N THR A 662 11.61 7.29 4.93
CA THR A 662 12.61 7.88 4.04
C THR A 662 13.44 6.83 3.29
N TYR A 663 13.87 5.75 3.96
CA TYR A 663 14.56 4.62 3.33
C TYR A 663 13.70 3.93 2.27
N LEU A 664 12.39 3.80 2.53
CA LEU A 664 11.44 3.17 1.61
C LEU A 664 10.93 4.11 0.50
N GLY A 665 11.22 5.41 0.58
CA GLY A 665 10.76 6.39 -0.41
C GLY A 665 9.26 6.73 -0.30
N HIS A 666 8.63 6.49 0.85
CA HIS A 666 7.19 6.72 1.04
C HIS A 666 6.90 8.19 1.37
N THR A 667 6.84 9.05 0.36
CA THR A 667 6.72 10.51 0.51
C THR A 667 5.49 10.95 1.32
N GLY A 668 4.34 10.29 1.15
CA GLY A 668 3.11 10.59 1.93
C GLY A 668 3.28 10.32 3.42
N GLN A 669 3.95 9.21 3.79
CA GLN A 669 4.23 8.86 5.19
C GLN A 669 5.25 9.82 5.82
N VAL A 670 6.29 10.21 5.07
CA VAL A 670 7.23 11.26 5.50
C VAL A 670 6.47 12.55 5.83
N CYS A 671 5.58 12.97 4.94
CA CYS A 671 4.80 14.19 5.14
C CYS A 671 3.89 14.12 6.39
N LEU A 672 3.20 12.98 6.57
CA LEU A 672 2.39 12.73 7.76
C LEU A 672 3.21 12.83 9.06
N PHE A 673 4.40 12.21 9.10
CA PHE A 673 5.24 12.25 10.29
C PHE A 673 5.78 13.64 10.59
N LEU A 674 6.17 14.42 9.57
CA LEU A 674 6.58 15.81 9.74
C LEU A 674 5.42 16.67 10.29
N LYS A 675 4.21 16.50 9.76
CA LYS A 675 2.98 17.16 10.28
C LYS A 675 2.70 16.82 11.74
N ARG A 676 3.12 15.64 12.20
CA ARG A 676 2.96 15.13 13.57
C ARG A 676 4.15 15.41 14.48
N GLY A 677 5.13 16.19 14.02
CA GLY A 677 6.27 16.64 14.82
C GLY A 677 7.39 15.61 14.94
N ALA A 678 7.61 14.80 13.91
CA ALA A 678 8.75 13.89 13.86
C ALA A 678 10.09 14.66 13.86
N SER A 679 11.06 14.15 14.62
CA SER A 679 12.39 14.71 14.75
C SER A 679 13.20 14.53 13.47
N GLN A 680 13.70 15.64 12.94
CA GLN A 680 14.41 15.68 11.64
C GLN A 680 15.93 15.63 11.79
N THR A 681 16.45 15.88 12.99
CA THR A 681 17.90 16.00 13.29
C THR A 681 18.47 14.75 13.95
N GLU A 682 17.58 13.86 14.34
CA GLU A 682 17.91 12.61 14.98
C GLU A 682 18.59 11.66 13.99
N VAL A 683 19.72 11.07 14.40
CA VAL A 683 20.51 10.16 13.56
C VAL A 683 20.28 8.70 13.96
N ASP A 684 20.38 7.79 12.99
CA ASP A 684 20.44 6.34 13.20
C ASP A 684 21.82 5.88 13.73
N GLU A 685 21.99 4.58 13.97
CA GLU A 685 23.29 4.01 14.41
C GLU A 685 24.43 4.18 13.40
N GLN A 686 24.11 4.40 12.13
CA GLN A 686 25.10 4.68 11.09
C GLN A 686 25.47 6.18 11.04
N GLY A 687 24.83 7.02 11.87
CA GLY A 687 25.04 8.46 11.90
C GLY A 687 24.28 9.21 10.80
N HIS A 688 23.30 8.57 10.17
CA HIS A 688 22.49 9.19 9.12
C HIS A 688 21.20 9.78 9.70
N ASP A 689 20.96 11.07 9.45
CA ASP A 689 19.66 11.70 9.67
C ASP A 689 18.71 11.43 8.48
N PRO A 690 17.39 11.66 8.61
CA PRO A 690 16.45 11.48 7.50
C PRO A 690 16.85 12.22 6.23
N LEU A 691 17.42 13.43 6.33
CA LEU A 691 17.82 14.22 5.17
C LEU A 691 18.98 13.57 4.41
N SER A 692 19.98 13.06 5.11
CA SER A 692 21.12 12.36 4.53
C SER A 692 20.68 11.05 3.86
N ILE A 693 19.74 10.32 4.45
CA ILE A 693 19.14 9.13 3.84
C ILE A 693 18.42 9.51 2.54
N ALA A 694 17.60 10.56 2.55
CA ALA A 694 16.87 11.02 1.36
C ALA A 694 17.81 11.44 0.23
N VAL A 695 18.92 12.11 0.56
CA VAL A 695 19.97 12.50 -0.41
C VAL A 695 20.68 11.28 -0.97
N GLN A 696 21.05 10.31 -0.12
CA GLN A 696 21.70 9.05 -0.56
C GLN A 696 20.77 8.21 -1.45
N ALA A 697 19.48 8.17 -1.14
CA ALA A 697 18.45 7.48 -1.92
C ALA A 697 18.03 8.25 -3.19
N ALA A 698 18.55 9.46 -3.42
CA ALA A 698 18.21 10.34 -4.54
C ALA A 698 16.71 10.70 -4.65
N ASN A 699 15.98 10.74 -3.53
CA ASN A 699 14.56 11.08 -3.48
C ASN A 699 14.34 12.60 -3.33
N ALA A 700 14.22 13.31 -4.46
CA ALA A 700 14.14 14.78 -4.51
C ALA A 700 12.94 15.38 -3.74
N ASP A 701 11.78 14.73 -3.77
CA ASP A 701 10.57 15.23 -3.08
C ASP A 701 10.73 15.17 -1.56
N ILE A 702 11.26 14.05 -1.04
CA ILE A 702 11.52 13.86 0.38
C ILE A 702 12.61 14.84 0.86
N VAL A 703 13.66 15.06 0.06
CA VAL A 703 14.68 16.08 0.35
C VAL A 703 14.05 17.47 0.45
N THR A 704 13.11 17.80 -0.43
CA THR A 704 12.41 19.08 -0.43
C THR A 704 11.53 19.22 0.82
N LEU A 705 10.73 18.21 1.15
CA LEU A 705 9.89 18.19 2.36
C LEU A 705 10.71 18.37 3.63
N LEU A 706 11.81 17.62 3.79
CA LEU A 706 12.67 17.71 4.96
C LEU A 706 13.38 19.07 5.07
N ARG A 707 13.81 19.66 3.95
CA ARG A 707 14.41 21.01 3.97
C ARG A 707 13.41 22.09 4.34
N LEU A 708 12.19 22.00 3.80
CA LEU A 708 11.12 22.95 4.14
C LEU A 708 10.69 22.82 5.60
N ALA A 709 10.56 21.59 6.10
CA ALA A 709 10.23 21.33 7.49
C ALA A 709 11.32 21.84 8.45
N ARG A 710 12.59 21.67 8.11
CA ARG A 710 13.72 22.23 8.86
C ARG A 710 13.70 23.76 8.86
N MET A 711 13.50 24.39 7.70
CA MET A 711 13.42 25.85 7.59
C MET A 711 12.30 26.41 8.48
N ASN A 712 11.15 25.72 8.53
CA ASN A 712 10.04 26.09 9.39
C ASN A 712 10.33 25.98 10.89
N GLU A 713 11.03 24.92 11.30
CA GLU A 713 11.50 24.75 12.68
C GLU A 713 12.43 25.92 13.07
N GLU A 714 13.39 26.25 12.19
CA GLU A 714 14.35 27.34 12.38
C GLU A 714 13.65 28.71 12.44
N MET A 715 12.61 28.94 11.62
CA MET A 715 11.78 30.15 11.71
C MET A 715 10.99 30.23 13.02
N ARG A 716 10.42 29.10 13.49
CA ARG A 716 9.70 29.02 14.76
C ARG A 716 10.62 29.29 15.95
N GLU A 717 11.85 28.80 15.91
CA GLU A 717 12.87 29.06 16.94
C GLU A 717 13.36 30.52 16.91
N ALA A 718 13.46 31.14 15.73
CA ALA A 718 13.86 32.53 15.58
C ALA A 718 12.80 33.54 16.06
N GLU A 719 11.52 33.16 16.06
CA GLU A 719 10.39 33.99 16.52
C GLU A 719 10.16 33.94 18.05
N ALA A 720 10.98 33.22 18.83
CA ALA A 720 10.83 33.12 20.29
C ALA A 720 11.76 34.11 21.05
N PRO A 721 11.25 35.19 21.67
CA PRO A 721 12.06 36.01 22.58
C PRO A 721 11.83 35.65 24.05
N LEU A 722 12.92 35.76 24.81
CA LEU A 722 12.97 35.79 26.27
C LEU A 722 12.01 36.88 26.84
N GLY A 723 10.96 36.50 27.56
CA GLY A 723 10.28 37.38 28.53
C GLY A 723 8.74 37.37 28.59
N GLN A 724 8.23 36.84 29.71
CA GLN A 724 6.90 36.97 30.36
C GLN A 724 5.60 36.47 29.68
N PRO A 725 4.65 35.93 30.47
CA PRO A 725 3.50 35.18 29.96
C PRO A 725 2.27 36.08 29.75
N GLY A 726 1.76 36.11 28.53
CA GLY A 726 0.46 36.71 28.23
C GLY A 726 0.32 37.10 26.76
N GLN A 727 -0.44 36.29 26.01
CA GLN A 727 -0.93 36.50 24.64
C GLN A 727 0.11 36.32 23.50
N TYR A 728 0.20 35.09 23.02
CA TYR A 728 0.80 34.75 21.73
C TYR A 728 -0.17 35.11 20.58
N PRO A 729 0.30 35.70 19.45
CA PRO A 729 -0.42 35.67 18.20
C PRO A 729 -0.31 34.27 17.56
N SER A 730 -1.44 33.73 17.12
CA SER A 730 -1.53 32.48 16.37
C SER A 730 -1.10 32.68 14.91
N SER A 731 -0.01 31.99 14.53
CA SER A 731 0.53 31.66 13.21
C SER A 731 0.94 32.79 12.25
N SER A 732 2.20 32.75 11.80
CA SER A 732 2.73 33.66 10.78
C SER A 732 2.17 33.34 9.38
N PRO A 733 2.06 34.31 8.45
CA PRO A 733 1.57 34.08 7.09
C PRO A 733 2.37 33.01 6.32
N THR A 734 3.66 32.91 6.62
CA THR A 734 4.58 31.92 6.03
C THR A 734 4.32 30.51 6.58
N GLU A 735 3.99 30.38 7.87
CA GLU A 735 3.57 29.11 8.47
C GLU A 735 2.26 28.61 7.84
N GLN A 736 1.31 29.52 7.58
CA GLN A 736 0.05 29.18 6.91
C GLN A 736 0.27 28.76 5.45
N GLN A 737 1.17 29.43 4.72
CA GLN A 737 1.55 29.02 3.37
C GLN A 737 2.23 27.65 3.34
N TYR A 738 3.14 27.36 4.28
CA TYR A 738 3.76 26.05 4.38
C TYR A 738 2.75 24.96 4.72
N ARG A 739 1.87 25.19 5.71
CA ARG A 739 0.80 24.23 6.04
C ARG A 739 -0.08 23.97 4.83
N LYS A 740 -0.38 25.02 4.04
CA LYS A 740 -1.16 24.89 2.81
C LYS A 740 -0.42 24.10 1.72
N CYS A 741 0.87 24.36 1.49
CA CYS A 741 1.69 23.59 0.54
C CYS A 741 1.83 22.12 0.95
N ILE A 742 2.03 21.84 2.25
CA ILE A 742 2.03 20.47 2.77
C ILE A 742 0.67 19.81 2.60
N GLN A 743 -0.42 20.52 2.92
CA GLN A 743 -1.77 19.99 2.77
C GLN A 743 -2.09 19.69 1.30
N GLU A 744 -1.72 20.58 0.37
CA GLU A 744 -1.89 20.39 -1.07
C GLU A 744 -1.04 19.22 -1.58
N PHE A 745 0.21 19.10 -1.13
CA PHE A 745 1.08 17.98 -1.49
C PHE A 745 0.54 16.63 -0.96
N ILE A 746 0.03 16.62 0.27
CA ILE A 746 -0.61 15.43 0.84
C ILE A 746 -1.86 15.07 0.05
N CYS A 747 -2.74 16.03 -0.26
CA CYS A 747 -3.93 15.78 -1.07
C CYS A 747 -3.58 15.14 -2.44
N LEU A 748 -2.54 15.63 -3.12
CA LEU A 748 -2.12 15.11 -4.42
C LEU A 748 -1.59 13.67 -4.36
N ASN A 749 -0.79 13.34 -3.33
CA ASN A 749 -0.22 11.98 -3.19
C ASN A 749 -1.19 10.98 -2.53
N ILE A 750 -2.27 11.46 -1.92
CA ILE A 750 -3.32 10.63 -1.32
C ILE A 750 -4.32 10.14 -2.37
N GLU A 751 -4.48 10.81 -3.51
CA GLU A 751 -5.31 10.29 -4.61
C GLU A 751 -4.68 9.05 -5.30
N GLU A 752 -3.38 8.83 -5.11
CA GLU A 752 -2.61 7.69 -5.68
C GLU A 752 -2.50 6.46 -4.74
N CYS A 753 -3.02 6.50 -3.51
CA CYS A 753 -2.99 5.41 -2.52
C CYS A 753 -4.38 4.88 -2.12
#